data_AF-A0A8T4BK29-F1
#
_entry.id   AF-A0A8T4BK29-F1
#
_cell.length_a   1.000
_cell.length_b   1.000
_cell.length_c   1.000
_cell.angle_alpha   90.00
_cell.angle_beta   90.00
_cell.angle_gamma   90.00
#
_symmetry.space_group_name_H-M   'P 1'
#
loop_
_entity.id
_entity.type
_entity.pdbx_description
1 polymer ?
#
loop_
_entity_poly.entity_id
_entity_poly.type
_entity_poly.pdbx_seq_one_letter_code
_entity_poly.pdbx_strand_id
1 'polypeptide(L)'
;SGRYTVELDNFRENDVGNYTVFAEFEGDSQYKKSSSNSRQLEVTLSTKPKLVSSILSLNSLPTNIERDDIVVLSGRLVSESGNSISFKRINLVSDNTNEIVLESTTNSNGEFKFHWKVGHTYNTYRWYVEFEGDSQYSSTTSEIRNVIITLQPDLYLTPLPNRVNEDTMITFSGQLTSEGLPLSGKTIYIKDDINLSKDETFDSITTDQNGKFSAPWKSIQRDRGSYDFYAIFEGDVEITKVKSATYSVYVTPEIELQDISINTDKSIFEDGEELFVYGTATPGEEIEIKLVGSNKNTITQEIIKVDSSGSFNINLFTWSESTNVQFGDYSISAESPIDKRHNVVWVSFIQSEPDTFETKITLNRPSDSVIIGKPVSFTGQLLTANGDSITSQPIGIGTEIDGNSIILDQGYTDSSGRFNVNWDAKYVSSSAITVFAFYTGNQIFETAISDGYKITIEKPTLSVFTGTTEFEPGDAVTVYGTGTPGDRISINVKSNSGQVVSSKVVSVNNDGSYSIILFLSNTLSDGKYVVTSLSSNFSISDSTQINVTTIIPETTSISGNVHYGGFFSHNDLSGLKTILKVGENYQTDYTNSKGNFEFNNIKFDPNVEYKLWFEMTDGKSFSFIDGNKYNPDKYENPSAEGKIITSYSKVLQIDKTKSINNFSINLDKFLPYDKTNSHIITKGFDTQTKIVEFYSKNLGERPPIINIFLFKDDGFWYWSTDWDSETGKVSSKYQPRINIYKTTGFDAFGMEYTHYVQDYTYYKMTGYDTSPKGENGCNHCGFNNESTADSWVEGVGSFLPAAIKHRENLSGSGEYHHIDLESNIYAPNSDEIQYYRDGKLIWLDEEYSIATLLWDMYDNENDGENISLSIGQVWNLIKGFDYHQRHYPTHDSEDKRHIKYFKDFYDYLVENSSIPKNDIDELFILHNIPKGWAAGQIGRP
;
A
#
# COMPACT_ATOMS: atom_id res chain seq x y z
N SER A 1 -152.03 -24.72 36.02
CA SER A 1 -151.48 -23.81 35.01
C SER A 1 -150.64 -24.61 34.03
N GLY A 2 -151.22 -25.01 32.89
CA GLY A 2 -150.54 -25.87 31.90
C GLY A 2 -149.66 -25.06 30.95
N ARG A 3 -148.35 -25.04 31.20
CA ARG A 3 -147.35 -24.80 30.15
C ARG A 3 -146.72 -26.13 29.79
N TYR A 4 -146.44 -26.33 28.51
CA TYR A 4 -145.67 -27.46 28.00
C TYR A 4 -144.71 -26.97 26.92
N THR A 5 -143.70 -27.79 26.62
CA THR A 5 -142.69 -27.55 25.59
C THR A 5 -142.63 -28.80 24.71
N VAL A 6 -142.44 -28.62 23.41
CA VAL A 6 -142.12 -29.69 22.45
C VAL A 6 -140.90 -29.22 21.68
N GLU A 7 -139.87 -30.05 21.61
CA GLU A 7 -138.68 -29.83 20.78
C GLU A 7 -138.95 -30.39 19.38
N LEU A 8 -138.53 -29.65 18.35
CA LEU A 8 -138.78 -29.96 16.94
C LEU A 8 -137.45 -30.24 16.23
N ASP A 9 -136.79 -31.30 16.66
CA ASP A 9 -135.50 -31.71 16.12
C ASP A 9 -135.64 -32.64 14.89
N ASN A 10 -134.55 -32.80 14.14
CA ASN A 10 -134.40 -33.63 12.94
C ASN A 10 -134.91 -33.05 11.60
N PHE A 11 -134.91 -31.73 11.43
CA PHE A 11 -134.96 -31.12 10.08
C PHE A 11 -133.80 -31.63 9.21
N ARG A 12 -134.10 -31.98 7.95
CA ARG A 12 -133.17 -32.49 6.95
C ARG A 12 -133.02 -31.51 5.79
N GLU A 13 -132.11 -31.82 4.87
CA GLU A 13 -131.85 -30.99 3.68
C GLU A 13 -133.08 -30.77 2.78
N ASN A 14 -134.05 -31.70 2.81
CA ASN A 14 -135.32 -31.59 2.11
C ASN A 14 -136.40 -30.80 2.87
N ASP A 15 -136.18 -30.50 4.15
CA ASP A 15 -137.14 -29.84 5.05
C ASP A 15 -136.89 -28.31 5.12
N VAL A 16 -136.29 -27.77 4.06
CA VAL A 16 -136.09 -26.33 3.83
C VAL A 16 -137.42 -25.71 3.39
N GLY A 17 -137.91 -24.72 4.13
CA GLY A 17 -139.19 -24.09 3.82
C GLY A 17 -139.78 -23.29 4.97
N ASN A 18 -141.05 -22.89 4.80
CA ASN A 18 -141.83 -22.12 5.77
C ASN A 18 -142.93 -23.00 6.39
N TYR A 19 -142.93 -23.10 7.71
CA TYR A 19 -143.78 -23.99 8.51
C TYR A 19 -144.73 -23.18 9.41
N THR A 20 -146.03 -23.49 9.37
CA THR A 20 -147.02 -22.95 10.31
C THR A 20 -147.19 -23.89 11.51
N VAL A 21 -146.90 -23.40 12.72
CA VAL A 21 -146.97 -24.17 13.97
C VAL A 21 -148.02 -23.58 14.91
N PHE A 22 -148.84 -24.44 15.53
CA PHE A 22 -149.82 -24.08 16.57
C PHE A 22 -150.02 -25.24 17.55
N ALA A 23 -150.56 -24.93 18.73
CA ALA A 23 -150.98 -25.92 19.73
C ALA A 23 -152.47 -26.22 19.57
N GLU A 24 -152.87 -27.47 19.78
CA GLU A 24 -154.28 -27.86 19.82
C GLU A 24 -154.56 -28.83 20.98
N PHE A 25 -155.65 -28.58 21.70
CA PHE A 25 -156.16 -29.43 22.77
C PHE A 25 -157.56 -29.89 22.36
N GLU A 26 -157.75 -31.20 22.17
CA GLU A 26 -159.00 -31.80 21.68
C GLU A 26 -160.22 -31.64 22.60
N GLY A 27 -160.02 -31.18 23.84
CA GLY A 27 -161.05 -31.17 24.87
C GLY A 27 -161.11 -32.48 25.66
N ASP A 28 -161.89 -32.46 26.73
CA ASP A 28 -162.16 -33.58 27.62
C ASP A 28 -163.59 -33.51 28.20
N SER A 29 -163.88 -34.33 29.20
CA SER A 29 -165.20 -34.37 29.87
C SER A 29 -165.63 -33.08 30.62
N GLN A 30 -164.71 -32.13 30.82
CA GLN A 30 -164.92 -30.88 31.55
C GLN A 30 -164.65 -29.64 30.69
N TYR A 31 -163.78 -29.73 29.67
CA TYR A 31 -163.35 -28.60 28.84
C TYR A 31 -163.51 -28.88 27.34
N LYS A 32 -163.95 -27.88 26.57
CA LYS A 32 -164.12 -28.00 25.11
C LYS A 32 -162.78 -27.92 24.36
N LYS A 33 -162.75 -28.46 23.13
CA LYS A 33 -161.64 -28.29 22.18
C LYS A 33 -161.24 -26.82 22.02
N SER A 34 -159.93 -26.55 22.01
CA SER A 34 -159.36 -25.21 21.79
C SER A 34 -157.95 -25.27 21.19
N SER A 35 -157.67 -24.38 20.25
CA SER A 35 -156.37 -24.24 19.57
C SER A 35 -155.72 -22.89 19.89
N SER A 36 -154.39 -22.79 19.83
CA SER A 36 -153.66 -21.53 19.98
C SER A 36 -153.64 -20.72 18.68
N ASN A 37 -153.29 -19.44 18.80
CA ASN A 37 -152.79 -18.68 17.66
C ASN A 37 -151.54 -19.39 17.07
N SER A 38 -151.37 -19.31 15.75
CA SER A 38 -150.25 -19.91 15.04
C SER A 38 -149.00 -18.99 14.98
N ARG A 39 -147.89 -19.58 14.57
CA ARG A 39 -146.59 -18.94 14.28
C ARG A 39 -146.03 -19.48 12.96
N GLN A 40 -145.18 -18.71 12.32
CA GLN A 40 -144.39 -19.15 11.17
C GLN A 40 -142.94 -19.40 11.61
N LEU A 41 -142.28 -20.38 10.97
CA LEU A 41 -140.89 -20.77 11.17
C LEU A 41 -140.26 -21.01 9.79
N GLU A 42 -139.07 -20.48 9.54
CA GLU A 42 -138.32 -20.67 8.29
C GLU A 42 -137.02 -21.45 8.54
N VAL A 43 -136.67 -22.37 7.63
CA VAL A 43 -135.53 -23.29 7.76
C VAL A 43 -134.67 -23.23 6.49
N THR A 44 -133.34 -23.12 6.63
CA THR A 44 -132.38 -22.91 5.53
C THR A 44 -131.06 -23.67 5.73
N LEU A 45 -130.23 -23.76 4.68
CA LEU A 45 -128.95 -24.49 4.65
C LEU A 45 -127.72 -23.58 4.83
N SER A 46 -126.59 -24.16 5.24
CA SER A 46 -125.36 -23.43 5.58
C SER A 46 -124.10 -24.06 4.96
N THR A 47 -123.06 -23.25 4.71
CA THR A 47 -121.85 -23.64 3.96
C THR A 47 -120.56 -23.52 4.78
N LYS A 48 -119.54 -24.30 4.43
CA LYS A 48 -118.23 -24.29 5.12
C LYS A 48 -117.46 -22.97 4.91
N PRO A 49 -116.71 -22.48 5.93
CA PRO A 49 -115.91 -21.27 5.80
C PRO A 49 -114.68 -21.45 4.91
N LYS A 50 -114.25 -20.35 4.29
CA LYS A 50 -112.99 -20.21 3.54
C LYS A 50 -111.85 -19.89 4.52
N LEU A 51 -110.68 -20.51 4.36
CA LEU A 51 -109.48 -20.16 5.12
C LEU A 51 -109.04 -18.71 4.83
N VAL A 52 -108.45 -18.06 5.83
CA VAL A 52 -107.88 -16.71 5.72
C VAL A 52 -106.41 -16.81 5.35
N SER A 53 -105.98 -16.09 4.31
CA SER A 53 -104.59 -16.07 3.86
C SER A 53 -103.67 -15.43 4.92
N SER A 54 -102.49 -16.01 5.13
CA SER A 54 -101.49 -15.56 6.12
C SER A 54 -100.21 -15.03 5.46
N ILE A 55 -99.54 -14.11 6.15
CA ILE A 55 -98.29 -13.45 5.73
C ILE A 55 -97.31 -13.53 6.90
N LEU A 56 -96.10 -14.01 6.65
CA LEU A 56 -95.05 -14.22 7.64
C LEU A 56 -93.79 -13.44 7.25
N SER A 57 -93.32 -12.57 8.14
CA SER A 57 -92.08 -11.81 7.94
C SER A 57 -90.99 -12.23 8.92
N LEU A 58 -89.75 -12.24 8.45
CA LEU A 58 -88.53 -12.28 9.26
C LEU A 58 -87.89 -10.88 9.19
N ASN A 59 -87.59 -10.30 10.36
CA ASN A 59 -87.00 -8.97 10.46
C ASN A 59 -85.58 -8.93 9.87
N SER A 60 -85.03 -7.73 9.66
CA SER A 60 -83.62 -7.53 9.36
C SER A 60 -82.74 -8.14 10.45
N LEU A 61 -81.72 -8.91 10.05
CA LEU A 61 -80.80 -9.56 10.97
C LEU A 61 -79.66 -8.59 11.35
N PRO A 62 -79.01 -8.75 12.52
CA PRO A 62 -77.88 -7.90 12.88
C PRO A 62 -76.68 -8.11 11.96
N THR A 63 -75.88 -7.05 11.80
CA THR A 63 -74.56 -7.07 11.16
C THR A 63 -73.47 -7.18 12.21
N ASN A 64 -72.33 -7.79 11.87
CA ASN A 64 -71.21 -8.10 12.76
C ASN A 64 -71.63 -9.12 13.83
N ILE A 65 -71.59 -10.40 13.45
CA ILE A 65 -71.92 -11.55 14.28
C ILE A 65 -70.71 -12.49 14.25
N GLU A 66 -70.24 -12.92 15.42
CA GLU A 66 -69.07 -13.80 15.55
C GLU A 66 -69.49 -15.27 15.81
N ARG A 67 -68.51 -16.17 15.93
CA ARG A 67 -68.75 -17.56 16.35
C ARG A 67 -69.28 -17.60 17.79
N ASP A 68 -70.09 -18.60 18.11
CA ASP A 68 -70.69 -18.84 19.43
C ASP A 68 -71.64 -17.74 19.98
N ASP A 69 -71.83 -16.62 19.28
CA ASP A 69 -72.81 -15.57 19.60
C ASP A 69 -74.24 -16.10 19.77
N ILE A 70 -75.06 -15.40 20.57
CA ILE A 70 -76.50 -15.69 20.71
C ILE A 70 -77.32 -14.60 20.03
N VAL A 71 -77.74 -14.87 18.80
CA VAL A 71 -78.48 -13.95 17.93
C VAL A 71 -79.99 -14.10 18.14
N VAL A 72 -80.68 -12.98 18.38
CA VAL A 72 -82.14 -12.95 18.52
C VAL A 72 -82.81 -12.73 17.16
N LEU A 73 -83.25 -13.80 16.53
CA LEU A 73 -84.06 -13.75 15.30
C LEU A 73 -85.52 -13.44 15.67
N SER A 74 -86.19 -12.56 14.93
CA SER A 74 -87.56 -12.14 15.26
C SER A 74 -88.36 -11.74 14.03
N GLY A 75 -89.69 -11.75 14.16
CA GLY A 75 -90.59 -11.40 13.06
C GLY A 75 -92.06 -11.48 13.46
N ARG A 76 -92.97 -11.49 12.47
CA ARG A 76 -94.42 -11.42 12.72
C ARG A 76 -95.26 -12.23 11.73
N LEU A 77 -96.31 -12.87 12.23
CA LEU A 77 -97.38 -13.52 11.46
C LEU A 77 -98.66 -12.67 11.52
N VAL A 78 -99.19 -12.31 10.36
CA VAL A 78 -100.46 -11.56 10.21
C VAL A 78 -101.35 -12.19 9.14
N SER A 79 -102.64 -11.86 9.12
CA SER A 79 -103.51 -12.14 7.98
C SER A 79 -103.22 -11.20 6.81
N GLU A 80 -103.72 -11.54 5.63
CA GLU A 80 -103.79 -10.66 4.45
C GLU A 80 -104.44 -9.29 4.75
N SER A 81 -105.33 -9.22 5.75
CA SER A 81 -105.93 -7.98 6.26
C SER A 81 -105.10 -7.24 7.33
N GLY A 82 -103.86 -7.66 7.57
CA GLY A 82 -102.92 -7.04 8.53
C GLY A 82 -103.19 -7.37 10.01
N ASN A 83 -104.19 -8.20 10.32
CA ASN A 83 -104.53 -8.55 11.70
C ASN A 83 -103.54 -9.58 12.27
N SER A 84 -103.10 -9.37 13.52
CA SER A 84 -102.20 -10.26 14.26
C SER A 84 -102.72 -11.69 14.34
N ILE A 85 -101.93 -12.69 13.91
CA ILE A 85 -102.27 -14.11 14.11
C ILE A 85 -101.49 -14.63 15.33
N SER A 86 -102.18 -14.72 16.46
CA SER A 86 -101.60 -15.04 17.77
C SER A 86 -101.63 -16.53 18.11
N PHE A 87 -100.71 -16.93 18.98
CA PHE A 87 -100.57 -18.27 19.57
C PHE A 87 -100.45 -19.41 18.53
N LYS A 88 -99.69 -19.17 17.45
CA LYS A 88 -99.33 -20.16 16.43
C LYS A 88 -97.85 -20.52 16.50
N ARG A 89 -97.52 -21.80 16.28
CA ARG A 89 -96.15 -22.29 16.16
C ARG A 89 -95.49 -21.69 14.91
N ILE A 90 -94.24 -21.27 15.03
CA ILE A 90 -93.40 -20.83 13.90
C ILE A 90 -92.11 -21.63 13.94
N ASN A 91 -91.73 -22.20 12.79
CA ASN A 91 -90.50 -22.98 12.63
C ASN A 91 -89.40 -22.05 12.08
N LEU A 92 -88.17 -22.16 12.57
CA LEU A 92 -86.97 -21.57 11.96
C LEU A 92 -86.28 -22.65 11.12
N VAL A 93 -86.11 -22.40 9.83
CA VAL A 93 -85.59 -23.38 8.87
C VAL A 93 -84.29 -22.87 8.26
N SER A 94 -83.29 -23.75 8.19
CA SER A 94 -82.01 -23.47 7.51
C SER A 94 -82.14 -23.83 6.03
N ASP A 95 -81.95 -22.87 5.11
CA ASP A 95 -81.85 -23.14 3.67
C ASP A 95 -80.51 -23.82 3.30
N ASN A 96 -79.55 -23.91 4.23
CA ASN A 96 -78.31 -24.67 4.04
C ASN A 96 -78.52 -26.20 4.12
N THR A 97 -79.52 -26.67 4.90
CA THR A 97 -79.80 -28.12 5.09
C THR A 97 -81.26 -28.52 4.84
N ASN A 98 -82.16 -27.54 4.74
CA ASN A 98 -83.62 -27.68 4.70
C ASN A 98 -84.21 -28.42 5.93
N GLU A 99 -83.66 -28.14 7.12
CA GLU A 99 -84.10 -28.69 8.41
C GLU A 99 -84.64 -27.59 9.34
N ILE A 100 -85.61 -27.95 10.19
CA ILE A 100 -86.10 -27.11 11.28
C ILE A 100 -85.04 -27.10 12.39
N VAL A 101 -84.50 -25.93 12.71
CA VAL A 101 -83.41 -25.76 13.69
C VAL A 101 -83.92 -25.26 15.04
N LEU A 102 -84.94 -24.41 15.06
CA LEU A 102 -85.60 -23.93 16.29
C LEU A 102 -87.11 -23.75 16.07
N GLU A 103 -87.87 -23.75 17.16
CA GLU A 103 -89.32 -23.52 17.16
C GLU A 103 -89.68 -22.38 18.14
N SER A 104 -90.74 -21.65 17.81
CA SER A 104 -91.27 -20.55 18.62
C SER A 104 -92.79 -20.48 18.51
N THR A 105 -93.43 -19.54 19.20
CA THR A 105 -94.89 -19.33 19.13
C THR A 105 -95.22 -17.85 19.16
N THR A 106 -96.18 -17.42 18.34
CA THR A 106 -96.55 -16.00 18.25
C THR A 106 -97.26 -15.50 19.51
N ASN A 107 -96.93 -14.29 19.95
CA ASN A 107 -97.63 -13.60 21.05
C ASN A 107 -99.00 -13.05 20.58
N SER A 108 -99.69 -12.31 21.46
CA SER A 108 -100.96 -11.63 21.14
C SER A 108 -100.90 -10.69 19.94
N ASN A 109 -99.73 -10.17 19.61
CA ASN A 109 -99.48 -9.23 18.52
C ASN A 109 -99.06 -9.94 17.21
N GLY A 110 -98.98 -11.27 17.22
CA GLY A 110 -98.49 -12.09 16.10
C GLY A 110 -96.97 -12.17 16.02
N GLU A 111 -96.23 -11.64 17.01
CA GLU A 111 -94.77 -11.54 16.99
C GLU A 111 -94.12 -12.82 17.57
N PHE A 112 -93.05 -13.30 16.96
CA PHE A 112 -92.26 -14.44 17.43
C PHE A 112 -90.78 -14.06 17.63
N LYS A 113 -90.05 -14.86 18.42
CA LYS A 113 -88.59 -14.73 18.62
C LYS A 113 -87.92 -16.10 18.77
N PHE A 114 -86.70 -16.22 18.26
CA PHE A 114 -85.79 -17.35 18.46
C PHE A 114 -84.47 -16.83 19.05
N HIS A 115 -83.78 -17.67 19.82
CA HIS A 115 -82.42 -17.40 20.29
C HIS A 115 -81.49 -18.42 19.63
N TRP A 116 -80.87 -18.03 18.51
CA TRP A 116 -79.99 -18.89 17.74
C TRP A 116 -78.55 -18.72 18.23
N LYS A 117 -77.91 -19.81 18.64
CA LYS A 117 -76.46 -19.80 18.90
C LYS A 117 -75.70 -20.07 17.60
N VAL A 118 -74.78 -19.17 17.24
CA VAL A 118 -74.00 -19.24 16.01
C VAL A 118 -73.05 -20.43 16.05
N GLY A 119 -73.12 -21.27 15.02
CA GLY A 119 -72.27 -22.46 14.89
C GLY A 119 -70.97 -22.20 14.11
N HIS A 120 -70.14 -23.25 14.06
CA HIS A 120 -68.88 -23.29 13.33
C HIS A 120 -68.99 -23.88 11.91
N THR A 121 -70.19 -24.30 11.50
CA THR A 121 -70.41 -25.12 10.29
C THR A 121 -70.32 -24.36 8.98
N TYR A 122 -70.72 -23.09 8.95
CA TYR A 122 -70.81 -22.29 7.72
C TYR A 122 -70.34 -20.85 7.95
N ASN A 123 -69.69 -20.25 6.96
CA ASN A 123 -69.39 -18.80 6.96
C ASN A 123 -70.62 -17.97 6.55
N THR A 124 -71.57 -18.56 5.80
CA THR A 124 -72.86 -17.95 5.50
C THR A 124 -74.02 -18.88 5.91
N TYR A 125 -74.77 -18.47 6.93
CA TYR A 125 -76.04 -19.09 7.32
C TYR A 125 -77.20 -18.44 6.57
N ARG A 126 -78.17 -19.24 6.12
CA ARG A 126 -79.30 -18.80 5.28
C ARG A 126 -80.60 -19.23 5.95
N TRP A 127 -81.30 -18.28 6.56
CA TRP A 127 -82.46 -18.52 7.41
C TRP A 127 -83.77 -18.09 6.75
N TYR A 128 -84.81 -18.91 6.88
CA TYR A 128 -86.20 -18.49 6.70
C TYR A 128 -87.06 -19.03 7.84
N VAL A 129 -88.30 -18.55 7.93
CA VAL A 129 -89.30 -19.08 8.88
C VAL A 129 -90.53 -19.59 8.17
N GLU A 130 -91.21 -20.55 8.79
CA GLU A 130 -92.38 -21.25 8.25
C GLU A 130 -93.53 -21.27 9.26
N PHE A 131 -94.76 -21.16 8.75
CA PHE A 131 -95.99 -21.49 9.45
C PHE A 131 -96.76 -22.54 8.64
N GLU A 132 -97.00 -23.70 9.23
CA GLU A 132 -97.65 -24.87 8.61
C GLU A 132 -99.15 -24.68 8.29
N GLY A 133 -99.77 -23.60 8.75
CA GLY A 133 -101.22 -23.35 8.62
C GLY A 133 -102.06 -24.06 9.66
N ASP A 134 -103.38 -23.82 9.65
CA ASP A 134 -104.35 -24.55 10.48
C ASP A 134 -105.77 -24.53 9.89
N SER A 135 -106.77 -24.93 10.69
CA SER A 135 -108.20 -24.93 10.31
C SER A 135 -108.83 -23.55 10.03
N GLN A 136 -108.09 -22.45 10.24
CA GLN A 136 -108.53 -21.07 10.08
C GLN A 136 -107.64 -20.29 9.10
N TYR A 137 -106.32 -20.57 9.09
CA TYR A 137 -105.32 -19.82 8.33
C TYR A 137 -104.51 -20.70 7.36
N SER A 138 -104.14 -20.15 6.21
CA SER A 138 -103.21 -20.84 5.29
C SER A 138 -101.81 -21.00 5.89
N SER A 139 -101.03 -21.94 5.35
CA SER A 139 -99.58 -21.96 5.52
C SER A 139 -98.91 -20.77 4.80
N THR A 140 -97.68 -20.45 5.19
CA THR A 140 -96.85 -19.39 4.60
C THR A 140 -95.38 -19.49 5.05
N THR A 141 -94.45 -18.93 4.29
CA THR A 141 -93.02 -18.83 4.64
C THR A 141 -92.53 -17.38 4.49
N SER A 142 -91.45 -17.02 5.17
CA SER A 142 -90.77 -15.74 4.91
C SER A 142 -89.84 -15.81 3.70
N GLU A 143 -89.39 -14.64 3.24
CA GLU A 143 -88.16 -14.54 2.46
C GLU A 143 -86.96 -15.09 3.25
N ILE A 144 -85.94 -15.56 2.52
CA ILE A 144 -84.66 -15.97 3.10
C ILE A 144 -83.84 -14.73 3.51
N ARG A 145 -83.07 -14.86 4.59
CA ARG A 145 -82.11 -13.88 5.11
C ARG A 145 -80.76 -14.53 5.32
N ASN A 146 -79.70 -13.90 4.82
CA ASN A 146 -78.33 -14.38 5.00
C ASN A 146 -77.70 -13.74 6.24
N VAL A 147 -76.89 -14.51 6.98
CA VAL A 147 -75.94 -14.03 7.99
C VAL A 147 -74.55 -14.47 7.55
N ILE A 148 -73.65 -13.51 7.36
CA ILE A 148 -72.24 -13.77 7.07
C ILE A 148 -71.46 -13.62 8.39
N ILE A 149 -70.61 -14.60 8.68
CA ILE A 149 -69.68 -14.60 9.81
C ILE A 149 -68.31 -14.23 9.27
N THR A 150 -67.81 -13.04 9.64
CA THR A 150 -66.48 -12.59 9.25
C THR A 150 -65.41 -13.23 10.13
N LEU A 151 -64.46 -13.91 9.51
CA LEU A 151 -63.33 -14.55 10.19
C LEU A 151 -62.17 -13.57 10.37
N GLN A 152 -61.51 -13.63 11.53
CA GLN A 152 -60.26 -12.91 11.79
C GLN A 152 -59.08 -13.79 11.33
N PRO A 153 -58.21 -13.33 10.43
CA PRO A 153 -57.02 -14.07 10.01
C PRO A 153 -55.76 -13.67 10.80
N ASP A 154 -54.85 -14.61 10.95
CA ASP A 154 -53.46 -14.39 11.40
C ASP A 154 -52.54 -14.30 10.18
N LEU A 155 -51.74 -13.23 10.09
CA LEU A 155 -50.74 -13.04 9.03
C LEU A 155 -49.33 -12.96 9.62
N TYR A 156 -48.55 -14.00 9.36
CA TYR A 156 -47.14 -14.08 9.73
C TYR A 156 -46.25 -13.67 8.56
N LEU A 157 -45.33 -12.75 8.80
CA LEU A 157 -44.18 -12.43 7.95
C LEU A 157 -42.92 -12.97 8.65
N THR A 158 -42.11 -13.75 7.93
CA THR A 158 -40.82 -14.26 8.42
C THR A 158 -39.91 -13.09 8.79
N PRO A 159 -39.25 -13.10 9.97
CA PRO A 159 -38.30 -12.06 10.36
C PRO A 159 -37.22 -11.81 9.30
N LEU A 160 -37.03 -10.54 8.97
CA LEU A 160 -36.04 -10.07 8.01
C LEU A 160 -34.70 -9.77 8.71
N PRO A 161 -33.55 -9.88 8.02
CA PRO A 161 -32.27 -9.42 8.56
C PRO A 161 -32.32 -7.91 8.78
N ASN A 162 -31.90 -7.43 9.96
CA ASN A 162 -31.97 -6.00 10.29
C ASN A 162 -30.89 -5.14 9.61
N ARG A 163 -29.86 -5.77 9.03
CA ARG A 163 -28.80 -5.14 8.23
C ARG A 163 -28.45 -6.04 7.04
N VAL A 164 -28.30 -5.44 5.86
CA VAL A 164 -27.76 -6.06 4.64
C VAL A 164 -26.93 -5.02 3.87
N ASN A 165 -26.03 -5.46 2.99
CA ASN A 165 -25.41 -4.58 2.00
C ASN A 165 -26.37 -4.36 0.83
N GLU A 166 -26.14 -3.32 0.04
CA GLU A 166 -26.81 -3.13 -1.26
C GLU A 166 -26.64 -4.37 -2.16
N ASP A 167 -27.54 -4.52 -3.14
CA ASP A 167 -27.63 -5.65 -4.07
C ASP A 167 -27.90 -7.06 -3.47
N THR A 168 -27.93 -7.19 -2.14
CA THR A 168 -28.32 -8.42 -1.44
C THR A 168 -29.74 -8.87 -1.82
N MET A 169 -29.88 -10.16 -2.14
CA MET A 169 -31.19 -10.77 -2.43
C MET A 169 -31.86 -11.28 -1.14
N ILE A 170 -32.86 -10.54 -0.64
CA ILE A 170 -33.76 -10.96 0.43
C ILE A 170 -34.96 -11.72 -0.15
N THR A 171 -35.60 -12.59 0.62
CA THR A 171 -36.90 -13.19 0.26
C THR A 171 -37.96 -12.83 1.30
N PHE A 172 -38.93 -11.99 0.91
CA PHE A 172 -40.16 -11.81 1.69
C PHE A 172 -40.93 -13.13 1.66
N SER A 173 -41.20 -13.72 2.83
CA SER A 173 -41.93 -14.99 2.93
C SER A 173 -42.79 -15.02 4.18
N GLY A 174 -43.87 -15.79 4.16
CA GLY A 174 -44.77 -15.88 5.32
C GLY A 174 -45.98 -16.75 5.07
N GLN A 175 -46.99 -16.64 5.94
CA GLN A 175 -48.20 -17.44 5.89
C GLN A 175 -49.43 -16.66 6.40
N LEU A 176 -50.55 -16.79 5.68
CA LEU A 176 -51.87 -16.32 6.07
C LEU A 176 -52.73 -17.53 6.51
N THR A 177 -53.32 -17.45 7.69
CA THR A 177 -54.21 -18.48 8.24
C THR A 177 -55.44 -17.84 8.89
N SER A 178 -56.47 -18.62 9.21
CA SER A 178 -57.55 -18.22 10.13
C SER A 178 -57.99 -19.44 10.92
N GLU A 179 -58.17 -19.30 12.24
CA GLU A 179 -58.43 -20.41 13.16
C GLU A 179 -57.40 -21.57 13.04
N GLY A 180 -56.17 -21.25 12.61
CA GLY A 180 -55.09 -22.21 12.33
C GLY A 180 -55.17 -22.92 10.96
N LEU A 181 -56.19 -22.66 10.14
CA LEU A 181 -56.34 -23.22 8.79
C LEU A 181 -55.70 -22.31 7.72
N PRO A 182 -55.03 -22.88 6.69
CA PRO A 182 -54.36 -22.11 5.64
C PRO A 182 -55.34 -21.41 4.70
N LEU A 183 -55.11 -20.12 4.43
CA LEU A 183 -55.94 -19.33 3.52
C LEU A 183 -55.30 -19.20 2.14
N SER A 184 -55.67 -20.12 1.24
CA SER A 184 -55.16 -20.17 -0.14
C SER A 184 -55.78 -19.11 -1.07
N GLY A 185 -55.03 -18.70 -2.10
CA GLY A 185 -55.51 -17.79 -3.16
C GLY A 185 -55.77 -16.34 -2.75
N LYS A 186 -55.27 -15.88 -1.60
CA LYS A 186 -55.41 -14.50 -1.10
C LYS A 186 -54.20 -13.66 -1.51
N THR A 187 -54.40 -12.36 -1.75
CA THR A 187 -53.33 -11.42 -2.13
C THR A 187 -52.79 -10.69 -0.91
N ILE A 188 -51.50 -10.86 -0.64
CA ILE A 188 -50.73 -10.17 0.40
C ILE A 188 -49.94 -9.04 -0.25
N TYR A 189 -49.97 -7.84 0.32
CA TYR A 189 -49.12 -6.73 -0.11
C TYR A 189 -47.90 -6.61 0.82
N ILE A 190 -46.72 -6.41 0.26
CA ILE A 190 -45.53 -5.99 1.02
C ILE A 190 -45.44 -4.47 0.94
N LYS A 191 -45.32 -3.81 2.10
CA LYS A 191 -45.31 -2.36 2.24
C LYS A 191 -44.22 -1.89 3.19
N ASP A 192 -43.90 -0.61 3.08
CA ASP A 192 -42.91 0.09 3.89
C ASP A 192 -43.58 1.21 4.71
N ASP A 193 -43.32 1.24 6.01
CA ASP A 193 -43.99 2.09 7.01
C ASP A 193 -43.37 3.50 7.06
N ILE A 194 -43.59 4.31 6.01
CA ILE A 194 -42.94 5.61 5.87
C ILE A 194 -43.54 6.64 6.84
N ASN A 195 -42.87 6.81 7.98
CA ASN A 195 -43.24 7.75 9.05
C ASN A 195 -43.59 9.16 8.53
N LEU A 196 -44.75 9.69 8.96
CA LEU A 196 -45.37 10.96 8.54
C LEU A 196 -45.72 11.08 7.03
N SER A 197 -45.60 10.01 6.25
CA SER A 197 -45.96 9.96 4.82
C SER A 197 -47.11 8.98 4.57
N LYS A 198 -47.26 8.56 3.31
CA LYS A 198 -48.11 7.43 2.90
C LYS A 198 -47.21 6.24 2.56
N ASP A 199 -47.51 5.09 3.16
CA ASP A 199 -46.84 3.81 2.96
C ASP A 199 -46.66 3.47 1.47
N GLU A 200 -45.45 3.08 1.11
CA GLU A 200 -45.10 2.60 -0.23
C GLU A 200 -45.41 1.10 -0.35
N THR A 201 -45.81 0.64 -1.53
CA THR A 201 -46.14 -0.77 -1.79
C THR A 201 -45.13 -1.36 -2.76
N PHE A 202 -44.35 -2.32 -2.28
CA PHE A 202 -43.22 -2.90 -3.01
C PHE A 202 -43.62 -4.10 -3.86
N ASP A 203 -44.54 -4.94 -3.38
CA ASP A 203 -44.97 -6.15 -4.09
C ASP A 203 -46.40 -6.59 -3.69
N SER A 204 -47.01 -7.45 -4.50
CA SER A 204 -48.29 -8.12 -4.23
C SER A 204 -48.23 -9.61 -4.59
N ILE A 205 -48.29 -10.46 -3.57
CA ILE A 205 -47.97 -11.89 -3.64
C ILE A 205 -49.22 -12.72 -3.32
N THR A 206 -49.55 -13.73 -4.13
CA THR A 206 -50.69 -14.62 -3.87
C THR A 206 -50.26 -15.84 -3.06
N THR A 207 -51.03 -16.19 -2.03
CA THR A 207 -50.80 -17.35 -1.17
C THR A 207 -51.06 -18.69 -1.86
N ASP A 208 -50.18 -19.68 -1.64
CA ASP A 208 -50.31 -21.05 -2.13
C ASP A 208 -51.40 -21.88 -1.42
N GLN A 209 -51.51 -23.17 -1.76
CA GLN A 209 -52.46 -24.10 -1.14
C GLN A 209 -52.27 -24.29 0.38
N ASN A 210 -51.11 -23.92 0.92
CA ASN A 210 -50.77 -23.95 2.35
C ASN A 210 -50.91 -22.56 2.99
N GLY A 211 -51.48 -21.56 2.29
CA GLY A 211 -51.60 -20.18 2.74
C GLY A 211 -50.27 -19.42 2.76
N LYS A 212 -49.20 -19.97 2.18
CA LYS A 212 -47.86 -19.39 2.20
C LYS A 212 -47.63 -18.46 1.02
N PHE A 213 -46.91 -17.37 1.24
CA PHE A 213 -46.46 -16.44 0.21
C PHE A 213 -44.94 -16.34 0.21
N SER A 214 -44.33 -16.08 -0.94
CA SER A 214 -42.89 -15.89 -1.09
C SER A 214 -42.56 -15.07 -2.34
N ALA A 215 -41.71 -14.05 -2.22
CA ALA A 215 -41.17 -13.28 -3.34
C ALA A 215 -39.76 -12.72 -3.03
N PRO A 216 -38.87 -12.59 -4.04
CA PRO A 216 -37.54 -12.02 -3.85
C PRO A 216 -37.54 -10.48 -3.93
N TRP A 217 -36.66 -9.85 -3.18
CA TRP A 217 -36.35 -8.42 -3.24
C TRP A 217 -34.83 -8.23 -3.32
N LYS A 218 -34.37 -7.38 -4.24
CA LYS A 218 -32.98 -6.93 -4.31
C LYS A 218 -32.88 -5.64 -3.48
N SER A 219 -32.05 -5.62 -2.45
CA SER A 219 -31.92 -4.45 -1.58
C SER A 219 -31.23 -3.29 -2.29
N ILE A 220 -31.80 -2.09 -2.14
CA ILE A 220 -31.30 -0.83 -2.70
C ILE A 220 -31.06 0.12 -1.53
N GLN A 221 -30.02 0.97 -1.57
CA GLN A 221 -29.76 1.93 -0.52
C GLN A 221 -30.80 3.07 -0.51
N ARG A 222 -31.10 3.61 0.68
CA ARG A 222 -31.84 4.87 0.85
C ARG A 222 -30.92 5.96 1.38
N ASP A 223 -31.17 7.20 0.94
CA ASP A 223 -30.50 8.41 1.42
C ASP A 223 -30.41 8.49 2.96
N ARG A 224 -31.48 8.04 3.65
CA ARG A 224 -31.61 8.05 5.12
C ARG A 224 -32.56 6.94 5.61
N GLY A 225 -32.24 6.35 6.75
CA GLY A 225 -33.13 5.47 7.53
C GLY A 225 -33.06 3.98 7.17
N SER A 226 -33.97 3.21 7.78
CA SER A 226 -34.30 1.84 7.37
C SER A 226 -35.43 1.83 6.35
N TYR A 227 -35.65 0.68 5.71
CA TYR A 227 -36.99 0.28 5.29
C TYR A 227 -37.67 -0.38 6.49
N ASP A 228 -38.90 -0.02 6.79
CA ASP A 228 -39.68 -0.60 7.89
C ASP A 228 -40.79 -1.47 7.30
N PHE A 229 -40.38 -2.66 6.82
CA PHE A 229 -41.23 -3.54 6.01
C PHE A 229 -42.29 -4.28 6.82
N TYR A 230 -43.50 -4.39 6.27
CA TYR A 230 -44.56 -5.25 6.78
C TYR A 230 -45.39 -5.88 5.65
N ALA A 231 -45.99 -7.03 5.92
CA ALA A 231 -46.98 -7.67 5.04
C ALA A 231 -48.41 -7.37 5.52
N ILE A 232 -49.35 -7.16 4.59
CA ILE A 232 -50.75 -6.86 4.89
C ILE A 232 -51.73 -7.55 3.93
N PHE A 233 -52.79 -8.12 4.48
CA PHE A 233 -53.97 -8.60 3.74
C PHE A 233 -55.09 -7.59 3.93
N GLU A 234 -55.63 -7.02 2.86
CA GLU A 234 -56.61 -5.92 2.91
C GLU A 234 -58.05 -6.38 3.22
N GLY A 235 -58.31 -7.69 3.30
CA GLY A 235 -59.63 -8.27 3.58
C GLY A 235 -60.41 -8.67 2.33
N ASP A 236 -61.48 -9.44 2.53
CA ASP A 236 -62.51 -9.75 1.53
C ASP A 236 -63.92 -9.82 2.17
N VAL A 237 -64.88 -10.52 1.54
CA VAL A 237 -66.28 -10.59 2.00
C VAL A 237 -66.50 -11.57 3.17
N GLU A 238 -65.59 -12.52 3.40
CA GLU A 238 -65.65 -13.47 4.52
C GLU A 238 -64.53 -13.26 5.54
N ILE A 239 -63.44 -12.57 5.18
CA ILE A 239 -62.21 -12.50 5.98
C ILE A 239 -61.78 -11.05 6.18
N THR A 240 -61.48 -10.67 7.43
CA THR A 240 -61.10 -9.28 7.77
C THR A 240 -59.66 -8.92 7.34
N LYS A 241 -59.35 -7.63 7.44
CA LYS A 241 -58.03 -7.05 7.18
C LYS A 241 -57.05 -7.33 8.33
N VAL A 242 -55.81 -7.73 8.01
CA VAL A 242 -54.73 -7.96 9.00
C VAL A 242 -53.38 -7.43 8.50
N LYS A 243 -52.60 -6.81 9.41
CA LYS A 243 -51.19 -6.41 9.22
C LYS A 243 -50.31 -7.30 10.12
N SER A 244 -49.19 -7.76 9.57
CA SER A 244 -48.15 -8.51 10.28
C SER A 244 -47.23 -7.59 11.11
N ALA A 245 -46.27 -8.16 11.84
CA ALA A 245 -45.21 -7.39 12.48
C ALA A 245 -44.34 -6.64 11.44
N THR A 246 -43.92 -5.42 11.79
CA THR A 246 -42.97 -4.62 11.01
C THR A 246 -41.52 -5.03 11.35
N TYR A 247 -40.65 -5.12 10.36
CA TYR A 247 -39.22 -5.38 10.52
C TYR A 247 -38.37 -4.30 9.84
N SER A 248 -37.56 -3.59 10.62
CA SER A 248 -36.61 -2.60 10.13
C SER A 248 -35.39 -3.27 9.47
N VAL A 249 -35.14 -2.94 8.20
CA VAL A 249 -34.00 -3.39 7.41
C VAL A 249 -33.17 -2.15 7.03
N TYR A 250 -31.96 -2.05 7.57
CA TYR A 250 -30.97 -1.06 7.13
C TYR A 250 -30.16 -1.63 5.97
N VAL A 251 -30.19 -0.96 4.82
CA VAL A 251 -29.27 -1.26 3.71
C VAL A 251 -28.04 -0.38 3.86
N THR A 252 -26.89 -0.97 4.15
CA THR A 252 -25.60 -0.29 4.03
C THR A 252 -25.14 -0.28 2.58
N PRO A 253 -24.37 0.73 2.13
CA PRO A 253 -23.67 0.62 0.85
C PRO A 253 -22.79 -0.63 0.84
N GLU A 254 -22.45 -1.11 -0.35
CA GLU A 254 -21.31 -2.02 -0.49
C GLU A 254 -20.05 -1.35 0.12
N ILE A 255 -19.26 -2.09 0.89
CA ILE A 255 -18.05 -1.51 1.49
C ILE A 255 -17.03 -1.39 0.37
N GLU A 256 -16.75 -0.16 -0.05
CA GLU A 256 -15.55 0.15 -0.83
C GLU A 256 -14.33 -0.22 0.02
N LEU A 257 -13.77 -1.40 -0.28
CA LEU A 257 -12.57 -1.92 0.36
C LEU A 257 -11.38 -1.06 -0.07
N GLN A 258 -10.91 -0.19 0.83
CA GLN A 258 -9.74 0.64 0.54
C GLN A 258 -8.50 -0.24 0.42
N ASP A 259 -7.77 -0.13 -0.69
CA ASP A 259 -6.57 -0.91 -0.91
C ASP A 259 -5.54 -0.75 0.21
N ILE A 260 -4.86 -1.85 0.51
CA ILE A 260 -3.82 -1.86 1.54
C ILE A 260 -2.60 -1.15 0.95
N SER A 261 -2.29 0.04 1.46
CA SER A 261 -1.02 0.73 1.23
C SER A 261 -0.12 0.52 2.42
N ILE A 262 1.14 0.13 2.21
CA ILE A 262 2.15 0.01 3.28
C ILE A 262 3.43 0.74 2.87
N ASN A 263 4.08 1.37 3.85
CA ASN A 263 5.29 2.15 3.70
C ASN A 263 6.15 2.01 4.97
N THR A 264 7.41 2.41 4.87
CA THR A 264 8.38 2.46 5.97
C THR A 264 9.04 3.83 6.01
N ASP A 265 9.55 4.26 7.18
CA ASP A 265 10.24 5.55 7.34
C ASP A 265 11.57 5.60 6.58
N LYS A 266 12.20 4.44 6.38
CA LYS A 266 13.40 4.22 5.56
C LYS A 266 13.28 2.94 4.75
N SER A 267 14.10 2.83 3.71
CA SER A 267 14.37 1.56 3.01
C SER A 267 15.66 0.87 3.48
N ILE A 268 16.47 1.55 4.31
CA ILE A 268 17.76 1.07 4.81
C ILE A 268 17.85 1.37 6.31
N PHE A 269 18.31 0.42 7.12
CA PHE A 269 18.37 0.51 8.58
C PHE A 269 19.73 0.05 9.14
N GLU A 270 20.22 0.74 10.17
CA GLU A 270 21.50 0.47 10.87
C GLU A 270 21.28 -0.19 12.26
N ASP A 271 22.37 -0.52 12.97
CA ASP A 271 22.31 -1.24 14.26
C ASP A 271 21.57 -0.45 15.35
N GLY A 272 20.54 -1.08 15.91
CA GLY A 272 19.68 -0.50 16.93
C GLY A 272 18.47 0.27 16.40
N GLU A 273 18.29 0.40 15.08
CA GLU A 273 17.18 1.17 14.52
C GLU A 273 15.83 0.42 14.54
N GLU A 274 14.75 1.18 14.75
CA GLU A 274 13.36 0.69 14.77
C GLU A 274 12.74 0.76 13.37
N LEU A 275 12.21 -0.37 12.89
CA LEU A 275 11.45 -0.48 11.64
C LEU A 275 9.99 -0.10 11.89
N PHE A 276 9.63 1.13 11.58
CA PHE A 276 8.24 1.58 11.57
C PHE A 276 7.58 1.22 10.24
N VAL A 277 6.43 0.55 10.33
CA VAL A 277 5.56 0.22 9.19
C VAL A 277 4.25 0.97 9.36
N TYR A 278 3.94 1.85 8.42
CA TYR A 278 2.72 2.66 8.42
C TYR A 278 2.01 2.60 7.07
N GLY A 279 0.75 2.99 7.04
CA GLY A 279 -0.03 2.84 5.81
C GLY A 279 -1.51 3.11 5.96
N THR A 280 -2.26 2.68 4.95
CA THR A 280 -3.73 2.80 4.90
C THR A 280 -4.39 1.48 4.50
N ALA A 281 -5.61 1.27 4.98
CA ALA A 281 -6.50 0.16 4.63
C ALA A 281 -7.93 0.51 5.10
N THR A 282 -8.90 -0.38 4.89
CA THR A 282 -10.31 -0.13 5.25
C THR A 282 -10.46 0.27 6.74
N PRO A 283 -11.09 1.41 7.08
CA PRO A 283 -11.18 1.89 8.47
C PRO A 283 -11.81 0.86 9.42
N GLY A 284 -11.09 0.49 10.49
CA GLY A 284 -11.54 -0.51 11.47
C GLY A 284 -11.35 -1.99 11.08
N GLU A 285 -10.78 -2.30 9.91
CA GLU A 285 -10.33 -3.64 9.52
C GLU A 285 -9.18 -4.13 10.42
N GLU A 286 -8.94 -5.43 10.46
CA GLU A 286 -7.75 -6.03 11.08
C GLU A 286 -6.87 -6.61 9.97
N ILE A 287 -5.57 -6.28 9.96
CA ILE A 287 -4.60 -6.70 8.94
C ILE A 287 -3.40 -7.40 9.57
N GLU A 288 -2.87 -8.41 8.87
CA GLU A 288 -1.74 -9.24 9.31
C GLU A 288 -0.45 -8.75 8.63
N ILE A 289 0.52 -8.25 9.40
CA ILE A 289 1.79 -7.71 8.89
C ILE A 289 2.95 -8.65 9.25
N LYS A 290 3.80 -8.99 8.29
CA LYS A 290 4.93 -9.92 8.42
C LYS A 290 6.22 -9.30 7.87
N LEU A 291 7.32 -9.45 8.59
CA LEU A 291 8.68 -9.28 8.04
C LEU A 291 9.18 -10.66 7.57
N VAL A 292 9.67 -10.76 6.34
CA VAL A 292 10.02 -12.01 5.68
C VAL A 292 11.44 -11.92 5.08
N GLY A 293 12.29 -12.89 5.41
CA GLY A 293 13.65 -12.98 4.88
C GLY A 293 13.72 -13.59 3.48
N SER A 294 14.86 -13.40 2.82
CA SER A 294 15.13 -13.83 1.43
C SER A 294 14.93 -15.33 1.16
N ASN A 295 14.95 -16.20 2.18
CA ASN A 295 14.64 -17.63 2.06
C ASN A 295 13.15 -17.98 2.30
N LYS A 296 12.28 -16.97 2.41
CA LYS A 296 10.84 -17.02 2.74
C LYS A 296 10.52 -17.45 4.19
N ASN A 297 11.45 -17.26 5.13
CA ASN A 297 11.14 -17.36 6.56
C ASN A 297 10.49 -16.08 7.11
N THR A 298 9.42 -16.21 7.87
CA THR A 298 8.91 -15.10 8.69
C THR A 298 9.90 -14.82 9.83
N ILE A 299 10.36 -13.58 9.92
CA ILE A 299 11.25 -13.06 10.98
C ILE A 299 10.41 -12.63 12.19
N THR A 300 9.34 -11.87 11.93
CA THR A 300 8.34 -11.44 12.91
C THR A 300 6.99 -11.23 12.22
N GLN A 301 5.91 -11.29 12.99
CA GLN A 301 4.54 -11.11 12.52
C GLN A 301 3.69 -10.48 13.63
N GLU A 302 2.84 -9.52 13.25
CA GLU A 302 1.82 -8.93 14.11
C GLU A 302 0.46 -8.86 13.41
N ILE A 303 -0.62 -8.73 14.19
CA ILE A 303 -1.97 -8.43 13.67
C ILE A 303 -2.44 -7.15 14.32
N ILE A 304 -2.75 -6.14 13.50
CA ILE A 304 -3.13 -4.81 13.97
C ILE A 304 -4.53 -4.44 13.48
N LYS A 305 -5.17 -3.52 14.21
CA LYS A 305 -6.46 -2.94 13.83
C LYS A 305 -6.26 -1.55 13.24
N VAL A 306 -6.75 -1.33 12.03
CA VAL A 306 -6.74 -0.05 11.33
C VAL A 306 -7.61 0.96 12.09
N ASP A 307 -7.18 2.21 12.17
CA ASP A 307 -7.90 3.24 12.91
C ASP A 307 -9.17 3.75 12.17
N SER A 308 -9.90 4.66 12.81
CA SER A 308 -11.14 5.25 12.24
C SER A 308 -10.91 6.23 11.08
N SER A 309 -9.66 6.57 10.78
CA SER A 309 -9.22 7.37 9.62
C SER A 309 -8.83 6.50 8.43
N GLY A 310 -8.74 5.17 8.60
CA GLY A 310 -8.20 4.25 7.60
C GLY A 310 -6.67 4.16 7.63
N SER A 311 -6.02 4.64 8.70
CA SER A 311 -4.56 4.65 8.84
C SER A 311 -4.08 3.65 9.89
N PHE A 312 -2.78 3.32 9.83
CA PHE A 312 -2.09 2.57 10.87
C PHE A 312 -0.59 2.93 10.94
N ASN A 313 0.04 2.65 12.08
CA ASN A 313 1.50 2.70 12.28
C ASN A 313 1.90 1.72 13.40
N ILE A 314 2.95 0.93 13.19
CA ILE A 314 3.52 0.00 14.17
C ILE A 314 5.06 -0.07 14.03
N ASN A 315 5.81 -0.07 15.15
CA ASN A 315 7.17 -0.61 15.16
C ASN A 315 7.05 -2.14 15.03
N LEU A 316 7.39 -2.68 13.86
CA LEU A 316 7.30 -4.11 13.57
C LEU A 316 8.52 -4.88 14.11
N PHE A 317 9.69 -4.24 14.16
CA PHE A 317 10.97 -4.87 14.48
C PHE A 317 12.03 -3.84 14.86
N THR A 318 12.92 -4.15 15.79
CA THR A 318 14.17 -3.36 15.99
C THR A 318 15.34 -4.22 15.53
N TRP A 319 16.06 -3.79 14.50
CA TRP A 319 17.20 -4.56 14.01
C TRP A 319 18.44 -4.31 14.87
N SER A 320 19.20 -5.37 15.12
CA SER A 320 20.56 -5.28 15.63
C SER A 320 21.33 -6.57 15.34
N GLU A 321 22.66 -6.54 15.40
CA GLU A 321 23.53 -7.71 15.24
C GLU A 321 23.15 -8.85 16.21
N SER A 322 22.56 -8.53 17.37
CA SER A 322 22.12 -9.50 18.37
C SER A 322 20.92 -10.38 17.93
N THR A 323 20.15 -9.95 16.91
CA THR A 323 18.92 -10.61 16.49
C THR A 323 19.12 -11.88 15.64
N ASN A 324 20.35 -12.13 15.17
CA ASN A 324 20.69 -13.13 14.14
C ASN A 324 20.03 -12.88 12.75
N VAL A 325 19.41 -11.71 12.53
CA VAL A 325 18.91 -11.28 11.21
C VAL A 325 20.11 -10.75 10.41
N GLN A 326 20.45 -11.43 9.31
CA GLN A 326 21.63 -11.10 8.50
C GLN A 326 21.45 -9.82 7.69
N PHE A 327 22.55 -9.12 7.41
CA PHE A 327 22.58 -8.01 6.45
C PHE A 327 22.03 -8.42 5.06
N GLY A 328 21.42 -7.47 4.36
CA GLY A 328 20.75 -7.69 3.06
C GLY A 328 19.25 -7.42 3.10
N ASP A 329 18.55 -7.89 2.08
CA ASP A 329 17.18 -7.45 1.74
C ASP A 329 16.08 -8.37 2.30
N TYR A 330 15.01 -7.73 2.79
CA TYR A 330 13.84 -8.34 3.41
C TYR A 330 12.57 -7.73 2.82
N SER A 331 11.50 -8.51 2.74
CA SER A 331 10.17 -7.99 2.39
C SER A 331 9.28 -7.85 3.62
N ILE A 332 8.42 -6.84 3.60
CA ILE A 332 7.36 -6.62 4.58
C ILE A 332 6.06 -6.80 3.82
N SER A 333 5.21 -7.74 4.23
CA SER A 333 3.90 -7.94 3.63
C SER A 333 2.77 -7.66 4.62
N ALA A 334 1.74 -6.96 4.17
CA ALA A 334 0.48 -6.83 4.90
C ALA A 334 -0.65 -7.49 4.11
N GLU A 335 -1.49 -8.28 4.78
CA GLU A 335 -2.56 -9.09 4.16
C GLU A 335 -3.87 -8.95 4.93
N SER A 336 -5.00 -8.81 4.21
CA SER A 336 -6.33 -8.90 4.81
C SER A 336 -6.67 -10.37 5.16
N PRO A 337 -7.08 -10.68 6.41
CA PRO A 337 -7.64 -11.96 6.76
C PRO A 337 -9.06 -12.17 6.20
N ILE A 338 -9.73 -11.10 5.74
CA ILE A 338 -11.11 -11.12 5.25
C ILE A 338 -11.17 -11.58 3.78
N ASP A 339 -10.35 -10.98 2.91
CA ASP A 339 -10.50 -11.11 1.45
C ASP A 339 -9.20 -11.38 0.66
N LYS A 340 -8.04 -11.35 1.33
CA LYS A 340 -6.71 -11.58 0.73
C LYS A 340 -6.17 -10.51 -0.23
N ARG A 341 -6.72 -9.28 -0.19
CA ARG A 341 -5.94 -8.09 -0.57
C ARG A 341 -4.64 -8.06 0.23
N HIS A 342 -3.54 -7.69 -0.41
CA HIS A 342 -2.24 -7.58 0.23
C HIS A 342 -1.33 -6.59 -0.50
N ASN A 343 -0.29 -6.11 0.19
CA ASN A 343 0.75 -5.26 -0.38
C ASN A 343 2.11 -5.62 0.23
N VAL A 344 3.21 -5.32 -0.47
CA VAL A 344 4.58 -5.71 -0.13
C VAL A 344 5.57 -4.58 -0.41
N VAL A 345 6.37 -4.21 0.59
CA VAL A 345 7.53 -3.31 0.43
C VAL A 345 8.83 -4.01 0.84
N TRP A 346 9.97 -3.39 0.54
CA TRP A 346 11.30 -3.98 0.74
C TRP A 346 12.21 -3.05 1.55
N VAL A 347 13.00 -3.64 2.45
CA VAL A 347 13.97 -2.95 3.32
C VAL A 347 15.28 -3.72 3.40
N SER A 348 16.40 -3.02 3.65
CA SER A 348 17.73 -3.59 3.78
C SER A 348 18.38 -3.26 5.12
N PHE A 349 19.11 -4.20 5.73
CA PHE A 349 19.88 -3.97 6.96
C PHE A 349 21.39 -3.87 6.68
N ILE A 350 22.07 -2.88 7.29
CA ILE A 350 23.49 -2.54 7.07
C ILE A 350 24.25 -2.24 8.40
N GLN A 351 25.55 -1.95 8.34
CA GLN A 351 26.47 -1.78 9.49
C GLN A 351 27.06 -0.35 9.57
N SER A 352 27.35 0.13 10.79
CA SER A 352 27.79 1.50 11.12
C SER A 352 29.14 1.55 11.90
N GLU A 353 29.70 2.76 12.17
CA GLU A 353 31.05 2.99 12.74
C GLU A 353 31.06 3.65 14.16
N PRO A 354 32.09 3.45 15.04
CA PRO A 354 32.02 3.75 16.50
C PRO A 354 32.90 4.90 17.10
N ASP A 355 32.65 5.25 18.39
CA ASP A 355 33.18 6.39 19.21
C ASP A 355 34.15 6.03 20.39
N THR A 356 34.73 7.02 21.12
CA THR A 356 35.84 6.86 22.13
C THR A 356 35.69 7.60 23.52
N PHE A 357 36.58 7.39 24.52
CA PHE A 357 36.49 7.86 25.94
C PHE A 357 37.76 8.57 26.55
N GLU A 358 37.61 9.59 27.42
CA GLU A 358 38.71 10.37 28.08
C GLU A 358 39.61 9.61 29.10
N THR A 359 40.92 9.93 29.17
CA THR A 359 41.92 9.27 30.08
C THR A 359 42.88 10.21 30.84
N LYS A 360 43.63 9.65 31.83
CA LYS A 360 44.58 10.39 32.69
C LYS A 360 45.81 9.56 33.09
N ILE A 361 47.01 10.15 33.02
CA ILE A 361 48.30 9.47 33.30
C ILE A 361 49.16 10.17 34.37
N THR A 362 50.04 9.42 35.03
CA THR A 362 50.99 9.88 36.07
C THR A 362 52.35 9.19 35.96
N LEU A 363 53.44 9.86 36.36
CA LEU A 363 54.81 9.31 36.42
C LEU A 363 55.42 9.45 37.83
N ASN A 364 56.08 8.40 38.32
CA ASN A 364 56.87 8.40 39.54
C ASN A 364 58.29 8.95 39.29
N ARG A 365 58.85 9.70 40.25
CA ARG A 365 60.17 10.34 40.10
C ARG A 365 61.32 9.32 39.87
N PRO A 366 62.08 9.42 38.76
CA PRO A 366 63.28 8.61 38.51
C PRO A 366 64.54 9.15 39.20
N SER A 367 65.66 8.44 39.03
CA SER A 367 66.94 8.75 39.67
C SER A 367 67.70 9.88 38.97
N ASP A 368 68.16 10.87 39.74
CA ASP A 368 68.86 12.06 39.25
C ASP A 368 70.23 11.77 38.54
N SER A 369 70.70 10.51 38.45
CA SER A 369 71.97 10.09 37.81
C SER A 369 72.07 8.59 37.45
N VAL A 370 72.80 8.23 36.37
CA VAL A 370 73.00 6.85 35.79
C VAL A 370 74.35 6.76 35.01
N ILE A 371 74.65 5.69 34.24
CA ILE A 371 76.00 5.38 33.66
C ILE A 371 75.95 4.55 32.37
N ILE A 372 76.93 4.66 31.44
CA ILE A 372 76.79 3.96 30.15
C ILE A 372 76.71 2.43 30.21
N GLY A 373 75.95 1.86 29.25
CA GLY A 373 75.69 0.44 29.11
C GLY A 373 74.74 -0.07 30.19
N LYS A 374 73.92 0.82 30.78
CA LYS A 374 73.01 0.47 31.87
C LYS A 374 71.64 1.17 31.73
N PRO A 375 70.55 0.40 31.67
CA PRO A 375 69.20 0.94 31.54
C PRO A 375 68.64 1.57 32.82
N VAL A 376 67.56 2.35 32.63
CA VAL A 376 66.81 3.14 33.61
C VAL A 376 65.35 2.73 33.62
N SER A 377 64.78 2.48 34.80
CA SER A 377 63.36 2.17 34.95
C SER A 377 62.52 3.42 35.26
N PHE A 378 61.49 3.67 34.45
CA PHE A 378 60.46 4.67 34.66
C PHE A 378 59.12 3.98 34.95
N THR A 379 58.40 4.39 36.00
CA THR A 379 57.15 3.75 36.43
C THR A 379 56.05 4.75 36.68
N GLY A 380 54.78 4.36 36.47
CA GLY A 380 53.64 5.24 36.68
C GLY A 380 52.30 4.52 36.51
N GLN A 381 51.23 5.27 36.29
CA GLN A 381 49.87 4.72 36.16
C GLN A 381 49.00 5.52 35.17
N LEU A 382 48.22 4.81 34.33
CA LEU A 382 47.16 5.33 33.46
C LEU A 382 45.79 4.84 33.97
N LEU A 383 44.83 5.76 34.04
CA LEU A 383 43.45 5.51 34.48
C LEU A 383 42.45 6.20 33.52
N THR A 384 41.16 5.85 33.60
CA THR A 384 40.07 6.68 33.04
C THR A 384 39.97 8.02 33.79
N ALA A 385 39.27 9.01 33.24
CA ALA A 385 38.96 10.24 33.97
C ALA A 385 38.27 10.00 35.34
N ASN A 386 37.49 8.92 35.45
CA ASN A 386 36.80 8.49 36.68
C ASN A 386 37.70 7.70 37.66
N GLY A 387 38.88 7.25 37.23
CA GLY A 387 39.87 6.55 38.08
C GLY A 387 39.96 5.04 37.88
N ASP A 388 39.29 4.46 36.87
CA ASP A 388 39.34 3.03 36.58
C ASP A 388 40.65 2.62 35.91
N SER A 389 41.12 1.39 36.17
CA SER A 389 42.43 0.92 35.69
C SER A 389 42.44 0.53 34.21
N ILE A 390 43.14 1.30 33.38
CA ILE A 390 43.28 1.03 31.94
C ILE A 390 44.45 0.06 31.70
N THR A 391 44.14 -1.23 31.49
CA THR A 391 45.11 -2.31 31.30
C THR A 391 45.61 -2.46 29.86
N SER A 392 46.83 -2.98 29.71
CA SER A 392 47.43 -3.43 28.46
C SER A 392 47.58 -2.36 27.37
N GLN A 393 47.61 -1.08 27.74
CA GLN A 393 47.72 0.04 26.80
C GLN A 393 49.16 0.55 26.65
N PRO A 394 49.59 0.96 25.44
CA PRO A 394 50.95 1.41 25.16
C PRO A 394 51.24 2.80 25.74
N ILE A 395 52.11 2.86 26.74
CA ILE A 395 52.58 4.08 27.40
C ILE A 395 53.96 4.45 26.88
N GLY A 396 54.13 5.72 26.50
CA GLY A 396 55.46 6.28 26.22
C GLY A 396 56.02 7.05 27.40
N ILE A 397 57.34 6.95 27.57
CA ILE A 397 58.13 7.92 28.34
C ILE A 397 58.68 8.96 27.37
N GLY A 398 58.65 10.23 27.73
CA GLY A 398 59.18 11.34 26.93
C GLY A 398 60.16 12.22 27.70
N THR A 399 60.83 13.11 26.99
CA THR A 399 61.72 14.16 27.51
C THR A 399 61.53 15.45 26.72
N GLU A 400 61.74 16.61 27.33
CA GLU A 400 61.70 17.90 26.61
C GLU A 400 63.08 18.52 26.47
N ILE A 401 63.45 18.84 25.23
CA ILE A 401 64.73 19.43 24.87
C ILE A 401 64.44 20.53 23.83
N ASP A 402 64.81 21.78 24.17
CA ASP A 402 64.59 22.99 23.35
C ASP A 402 63.16 23.14 22.78
N GLY A 403 62.15 22.88 23.62
CA GLY A 403 60.74 23.07 23.30
C GLY A 403 60.12 21.99 22.40
N ASN A 404 60.84 20.91 22.11
CA ASN A 404 60.31 19.75 21.42
C ASN A 404 60.36 18.52 22.34
N SER A 405 59.26 17.77 22.38
CA SER A 405 59.11 16.56 23.20
C SER A 405 59.57 15.33 22.41
N ILE A 406 60.41 14.49 23.02
CA ILE A 406 61.07 13.33 22.39
C ILE A 406 60.72 12.07 23.20
N ILE A 407 60.22 11.03 22.54
CA ILE A 407 59.92 9.73 23.16
C ILE A 407 61.24 9.00 23.47
N LEU A 408 61.42 8.57 24.72
CA LEU A 408 62.62 7.91 25.21
C LEU A 408 62.58 6.39 25.02
N ASP A 409 61.45 5.80 25.40
CA ASP A 409 61.12 4.37 25.33
C ASP A 409 59.60 4.18 25.57
N GLN A 410 59.06 2.99 25.29
CA GLN A 410 57.63 2.66 25.48
C GLN A 410 57.44 1.30 26.17
N GLY A 411 56.30 1.13 26.84
CA GLY A 411 55.88 -0.13 27.45
C GLY A 411 54.36 -0.21 27.59
N TYR A 412 53.85 -1.14 28.40
CA TYR A 412 52.40 -1.36 28.56
C TYR A 412 51.96 -1.29 30.03
N THR A 413 50.70 -0.96 30.26
CA THR A 413 50.08 -1.04 31.58
C THR A 413 49.72 -2.48 31.99
N ASP A 414 49.84 -2.77 33.28
CA ASP A 414 49.35 -4.00 33.90
C ASP A 414 47.83 -3.94 34.17
N SER A 415 47.28 -5.03 34.73
CA SER A 415 45.86 -5.17 35.09
C SER A 415 45.36 -4.18 36.17
N SER A 416 46.25 -3.33 36.70
CA SER A 416 45.94 -2.24 37.63
C SER A 416 46.33 -0.86 37.05
N GLY A 417 46.48 -0.77 35.73
CA GLY A 417 46.81 0.46 35.01
C GLY A 417 48.25 0.92 35.18
N ARG A 418 49.12 0.15 35.84
CA ARG A 418 50.49 0.59 36.17
C ARG A 418 51.49 0.15 35.11
N PHE A 419 52.37 1.07 34.70
CA PHE A 419 53.40 0.80 33.69
C PHE A 419 54.81 0.82 34.28
N ASN A 420 55.71 0.09 33.63
CA ASN A 420 57.16 0.13 33.88
C ASN A 420 57.89 0.04 32.54
N VAL A 421 58.76 1.00 32.25
CA VAL A 421 59.46 1.17 30.98
C VAL A 421 60.96 1.25 31.27
N ASN A 422 61.78 0.44 30.60
CA ASN A 422 63.19 0.24 30.92
C ASN A 422 64.09 0.78 29.80
N TRP A 423 64.23 2.10 29.79
CA TRP A 423 65.02 2.84 28.82
C TRP A 423 66.48 2.40 28.88
N ASP A 424 66.96 1.72 27.83
CA ASP A 424 68.39 1.54 27.60
C ASP A 424 68.90 2.64 26.65
N ALA A 425 70.07 3.16 26.93
CA ALA A 425 70.03 4.35 27.75
C ALA A 425 70.65 5.65 27.17
N LYS A 426 70.82 5.97 25.89
CA LYS A 426 71.29 7.32 25.49
C LYS A 426 72.86 7.45 25.18
N TYR A 427 73.54 8.62 25.34
CA TYR A 427 74.78 9.10 24.63
C TYR A 427 76.35 9.53 25.31
N VAL A 428 77.13 10.72 25.76
CA VAL A 428 77.99 11.42 27.15
C VAL A 428 77.68 12.77 27.98
N SER A 429 77.32 12.73 29.27
CA SER A 429 76.82 13.88 30.05
C SER A 429 77.88 14.58 30.89
N SER A 430 77.69 15.89 30.98
CA SER A 430 78.26 16.78 31.99
C SER A 430 77.18 17.54 32.80
N SER A 431 75.89 17.42 32.43
CA SER A 431 74.73 18.07 33.10
C SER A 431 73.38 17.43 32.67
N ALA A 432 72.23 17.88 33.23
CA ALA A 432 70.96 17.13 33.33
C ALA A 432 69.88 17.41 32.25
N ILE A 433 68.97 16.45 31.99
CA ILE A 433 67.75 16.57 31.13
C ILE A 433 66.44 16.33 31.92
N THR A 434 65.24 16.58 31.35
CA THR A 434 63.92 16.45 32.04
C THR A 434 62.97 15.43 31.37
N VAL A 435 62.38 14.48 32.10
CA VAL A 435 61.59 13.33 31.58
C VAL A 435 60.18 13.19 32.20
N PHE A 436 59.18 12.78 31.43
CA PHE A 436 57.74 12.61 31.78
C PHE A 436 57.11 11.41 31.04
N ALA A 437 55.80 11.13 31.20
CA ALA A 437 55.10 10.04 30.51
C ALA A 437 53.83 10.51 29.77
N PHE A 438 53.39 9.73 28.77
CA PHE A 438 52.19 10.01 27.98
C PHE A 438 51.54 8.73 27.41
N TYR A 439 50.27 8.86 27.00
CA TYR A 439 49.46 7.86 26.31
C TYR A 439 48.84 8.49 25.05
N THR A 440 48.82 7.75 23.94
CA THR A 440 48.35 8.25 22.63
C THR A 440 46.92 7.84 22.26
N GLY A 441 46.19 7.21 23.18
CA GLY A 441 44.83 6.73 22.90
C GLY A 441 44.76 5.54 21.93
N ASN A 442 43.53 5.17 21.59
CA ASN A 442 43.11 4.19 20.58
C ASN A 442 41.63 4.44 20.19
N GLN A 443 40.98 3.55 19.44
CA GLN A 443 39.56 3.63 19.06
C GLN A 443 38.54 3.57 20.23
N ILE A 444 38.98 3.47 21.47
CA ILE A 444 38.15 3.41 22.67
C ILE A 444 38.61 4.45 23.71
N PHE A 445 39.84 4.97 23.64
CA PHE A 445 40.41 5.83 24.69
C PHE A 445 41.23 7.01 24.14
N GLU A 446 41.16 8.17 24.77
CA GLU A 446 41.87 9.39 24.39
C GLU A 446 43.30 9.51 24.96
N THR A 447 44.03 10.54 24.52
CA THR A 447 45.43 10.82 24.88
C THR A 447 45.60 11.47 26.27
N ALA A 448 46.72 11.23 26.95
CA ALA A 448 47.06 11.89 28.24
C ALA A 448 48.58 12.11 28.43
N ILE A 449 48.99 13.10 29.25
CA ILE A 449 50.41 13.43 29.54
C ILE A 449 50.60 13.72 31.05
N SER A 450 51.79 13.43 31.62
CA SER A 450 52.14 13.65 33.04
C SER A 450 53.15 14.79 33.30
N ASP A 451 53.32 15.15 34.58
CA ASP A 451 54.47 15.92 35.08
C ASP A 451 55.84 15.23 34.84
N GLY A 452 56.95 15.96 34.99
CA GLY A 452 58.32 15.48 34.72
C GLY A 452 59.46 15.90 35.67
N TYR A 453 60.61 15.22 35.56
CA TYR A 453 61.73 15.18 36.55
C TYR A 453 63.13 15.14 35.89
N LYS A 454 64.24 15.47 36.60
CA LYS A 454 65.58 15.74 35.99
C LYS A 454 66.75 14.78 36.34
N ILE A 455 67.63 14.42 35.38
CA ILE A 455 68.64 13.30 35.48
C ILE A 455 70.04 13.54 34.78
N THR A 456 71.20 13.12 35.35
CA THR A 456 72.63 13.58 35.08
C THR A 456 73.78 12.51 35.16
N ILE A 457 74.62 12.21 34.13
CA ILE A 457 75.04 10.78 33.85
C ILE A 457 76.50 10.55 33.29
N GLU A 458 77.13 9.35 33.37
CA GLU A 458 78.61 9.13 33.23
C GLU A 458 79.20 7.85 32.51
N LYS A 459 80.52 7.84 32.22
CA LYS A 459 81.50 6.72 31.87
C LYS A 459 81.47 6.00 30.50
N PRO A 460 82.58 5.36 30.03
CA PRO A 460 82.76 4.99 28.61
C PRO A 460 82.64 3.53 28.13
N THR A 461 82.02 3.37 26.96
CA THR A 461 82.05 2.21 26.04
C THR A 461 81.98 2.67 24.56
N LEU A 462 82.04 1.74 23.63
CA LEU A 462 81.50 1.91 22.27
C LEU A 462 81.16 0.55 21.68
N SER A 463 79.91 0.13 21.83
CA SER A 463 79.33 -0.77 20.83
C SER A 463 78.63 0.07 19.75
N VAL A 464 78.59 -0.43 18.52
CA VAL A 464 77.63 -0.01 17.52
C VAL A 464 76.85 -1.22 17.03
N PHE A 465 75.55 -1.08 17.07
CA PHE A 465 74.66 -2.04 16.44
C PHE A 465 73.49 -1.24 15.90
N THR A 466 73.08 -1.59 14.69
CA THR A 466 71.79 -1.20 14.16
C THR A 466 70.74 -2.15 14.75
N GLY A 467 69.49 -1.70 14.92
CA GLY A 467 68.45 -2.51 15.57
C GLY A 467 68.15 -3.81 14.81
N THR A 468 68.25 -3.75 13.48
CA THR A 468 68.33 -4.86 12.53
C THR A 468 69.71 -4.85 11.85
N THR A 469 70.00 -5.82 10.97
CA THR A 469 71.12 -5.72 10.01
C THR A 469 70.66 -5.50 8.57
N GLU A 470 69.36 -5.30 8.34
CA GLU A 470 68.75 -5.09 7.01
C GLU A 470 68.01 -3.74 7.02
N PHE A 471 68.22 -2.91 5.97
CA PHE A 471 67.67 -1.55 5.82
C PHE A 471 67.51 -1.15 4.34
N GLU A 472 66.66 -0.17 4.03
CA GLU A 472 66.39 0.30 2.66
C GLU A 472 67.29 1.45 2.14
N PRO A 473 67.35 1.71 0.82
CA PRO A 473 67.78 3.00 0.29
C PRO A 473 66.80 4.11 0.70
N GLY A 474 67.29 5.18 1.34
CA GLY A 474 66.44 6.23 1.92
C GLY A 474 66.15 6.04 3.42
N ASP A 475 66.42 4.85 3.95
CA ASP A 475 65.93 4.43 5.26
C ASP A 475 66.50 5.24 6.42
N ALA A 476 65.68 5.35 7.46
CA ALA A 476 66.03 6.00 8.71
C ALA A 476 66.86 5.04 9.59
N VAL A 477 68.07 4.67 9.13
CA VAL A 477 68.96 3.74 9.84
C VAL A 477 69.27 4.31 11.22
N THR A 478 68.53 3.83 12.20
CA THR A 478 68.75 4.20 13.59
C THR A 478 69.91 3.37 14.08
N VAL A 479 71.08 3.99 14.06
CA VAL A 479 72.31 3.38 14.53
C VAL A 479 72.35 3.53 16.05
N TYR A 480 72.05 2.43 16.73
CA TYR A 480 72.18 2.27 18.17
C TYR A 480 73.63 1.87 18.52
N GLY A 481 73.86 1.54 19.80
CA GLY A 481 75.18 1.31 20.34
C GLY A 481 75.20 1.41 21.85
N THR A 482 76.38 1.57 22.45
CA THR A 482 76.54 2.00 23.85
C THR A 482 77.73 2.94 23.91
N GLY A 483 77.47 4.23 24.01
CA GLY A 483 78.48 5.29 23.91
C GLY A 483 79.16 5.51 25.24
N THR A 484 78.96 6.68 25.83
CA THR A 484 79.46 7.13 27.13
C THR A 484 78.54 8.36 27.42
N PRO A 485 77.44 8.60 28.27
CA PRO A 485 75.97 9.23 28.13
C PRO A 485 75.41 10.83 28.05
N GLY A 486 75.13 11.64 26.93
CA GLY A 486 75.45 13.11 26.42
C GLY A 486 76.51 13.64 25.21
N ASP A 487 77.79 13.16 24.95
CA ASP A 487 79.00 13.16 23.97
C ASP A 487 78.97 13.66 22.49
N ARG A 488 79.94 13.17 21.65
CA ARG A 488 79.90 12.93 20.16
C ARG A 488 80.47 11.59 19.61
N ILE A 489 79.64 10.80 18.90
CA ILE A 489 80.06 9.64 18.06
C ILE A 489 79.89 9.97 16.58
N SER A 490 80.93 9.80 15.76
CA SER A 490 80.86 9.93 14.29
C SER A 490 80.49 8.59 13.68
N ILE A 491 79.29 8.50 13.11
CA ILE A 491 78.79 7.28 12.49
C ILE A 491 78.80 7.46 10.98
N ASN A 492 79.33 6.46 10.28
CA ASN A 492 79.62 6.50 8.86
C ASN A 492 79.18 5.18 8.24
N VAL A 493 78.16 5.22 7.39
CA VAL A 493 77.81 4.09 6.51
C VAL A 493 78.76 4.13 5.32
N LYS A 494 79.47 3.04 5.06
CA LYS A 494 80.40 2.89 3.94
C LYS A 494 80.01 1.73 3.05
N SER A 495 80.14 1.87 1.74
CA SER A 495 80.05 0.75 0.80
C SER A 495 81.20 -0.24 1.00
N ASN A 496 81.07 -1.45 0.42
CA ASN A 496 82.18 -2.40 0.31
C ASN A 496 83.44 -1.87 -0.42
N SER A 497 83.33 -0.78 -1.20
CA SER A 497 84.49 -0.08 -1.80
C SER A 497 85.13 0.96 -0.87
N GLY A 498 84.63 1.10 0.36
CA GLY A 498 85.12 2.04 1.37
C GLY A 498 84.59 3.48 1.26
N GLN A 499 83.79 3.78 0.24
CA GLN A 499 83.19 5.09 0.04
C GLN A 499 82.13 5.35 1.13
N VAL A 500 82.24 6.48 1.82
CA VAL A 500 81.21 6.95 2.76
C VAL A 500 79.98 7.39 1.96
N VAL A 501 78.81 6.84 2.31
CA VAL A 501 77.55 7.06 1.59
C VAL A 501 76.48 7.76 2.44
N SER A 502 76.58 7.65 3.78
CA SER A 502 75.89 8.53 4.72
C SER A 502 76.77 8.70 5.95
N SER A 503 76.80 9.91 6.51
CA SER A 503 77.60 10.23 7.69
C SER A 503 76.86 11.24 8.55
N LYS A 504 76.84 11.00 9.86
CA LYS A 504 76.16 11.86 10.84
C LYS A 504 76.83 11.68 12.18
N VAL A 505 77.03 12.79 12.88
CA VAL A 505 77.58 12.79 14.24
C VAL A 505 76.42 12.88 15.20
N VAL A 506 76.20 11.83 15.99
CA VAL A 506 75.28 11.93 17.13
C VAL A 506 75.96 12.82 18.17
N SER A 507 75.24 13.85 18.65
CA SER A 507 75.47 14.44 19.97
C SER A 507 74.65 13.63 20.93
N VAL A 508 75.23 13.31 22.08
CA VAL A 508 75.00 12.00 22.66
C VAL A 508 73.99 12.35 23.89
N ASN A 509 73.25 11.49 24.65
CA ASN A 509 72.13 11.87 25.62
C ASN A 509 72.17 11.19 27.03
N ASN A 510 71.45 11.65 28.05
CA ASN A 510 71.67 11.15 29.41
C ASN A 510 71.04 9.75 29.74
N ASP A 511 71.77 8.63 29.57
CA ASP A 511 71.80 7.40 30.45
C ASP A 511 72.86 6.23 30.20
N GLY A 512 73.25 5.76 28.98
CA GLY A 512 73.57 4.34 28.64
C GLY A 512 73.46 3.59 27.25
N SER A 513 72.85 4.03 26.13
CA SER A 513 72.83 3.30 24.81
C SER A 513 72.39 4.10 23.55
N TYR A 514 73.12 3.95 22.44
CA TYR A 514 73.01 4.64 21.14
C TYR A 514 71.60 4.87 20.56
N SER A 515 71.38 5.95 19.79
CA SER A 515 70.48 6.03 18.63
C SER A 515 70.72 7.32 17.85
N ILE A 516 71.10 7.22 16.59
CA ILE A 516 70.87 8.31 15.62
C ILE A 516 70.38 7.76 14.30
N ILE A 517 69.35 8.39 13.78
CA ILE A 517 68.86 8.18 12.42
C ILE A 517 69.87 8.79 11.44
N LEU A 518 70.64 7.94 10.76
CA LEU A 518 71.28 8.30 9.50
C LEU A 518 70.31 7.96 8.38
N PHE A 519 69.89 8.97 7.63
CA PHE A 519 69.19 8.72 6.38
C PHE A 519 70.20 8.18 5.37
N LEU A 520 69.94 6.97 4.86
CA LEU A 520 70.63 6.46 3.68
C LEU A 520 70.22 7.30 2.47
N SER A 521 71.09 7.45 1.47
CA SER A 521 70.67 8.09 0.22
C SER A 521 69.71 7.15 -0.51
N ASN A 522 68.57 7.67 -0.97
CA ASN A 522 67.58 6.97 -1.80
C ASN A 522 68.16 6.45 -3.13
N THR A 523 69.40 6.83 -3.46
CA THR A 523 70.15 6.41 -4.66
C THR A 523 71.15 5.27 -4.40
N LEU A 524 71.15 4.66 -3.20
CA LEU A 524 72.06 3.55 -2.89
C LEU A 524 71.62 2.24 -3.54
N SER A 525 72.59 1.52 -4.09
CA SER A 525 72.39 0.18 -4.66
C SER A 525 72.39 -0.88 -3.57
N ASP A 526 71.59 -1.93 -3.75
CA ASP A 526 71.57 -3.09 -2.85
C ASP A 526 72.98 -3.69 -2.63
N GLY A 527 73.28 -4.13 -1.41
CA GLY A 527 74.54 -4.78 -1.07
C GLY A 527 74.93 -4.63 0.40
N LYS A 528 76.16 -5.06 0.72
CA LYS A 528 76.71 -4.91 2.07
C LYS A 528 77.38 -3.56 2.27
N TYR A 529 77.06 -2.93 3.40
CA TYR A 529 77.59 -1.67 3.86
C TYR A 529 78.08 -1.82 5.30
N VAL A 530 79.14 -1.12 5.67
CA VAL A 530 79.70 -1.14 7.03
C VAL A 530 79.27 0.13 7.74
N VAL A 531 78.46 -0.01 8.79
CA VAL A 531 78.15 1.08 9.71
C VAL A 531 79.30 1.16 10.71
N THR A 532 80.31 1.95 10.36
CA THR A 532 81.41 2.24 11.29
C THR A 532 80.99 3.36 12.22
N SER A 533 81.00 3.12 13.52
CA SER A 533 81.04 4.19 14.51
C SER A 533 82.48 4.43 14.97
N LEU A 534 82.87 5.68 15.06
CA LEU A 534 84.02 6.10 15.84
C LEU A 534 83.51 6.94 17.00
N SER A 535 83.85 6.59 18.23
CA SER A 535 83.80 7.59 19.30
C SER A 535 84.79 8.67 18.94
N SER A 536 84.28 9.87 18.66
CA SER A 536 85.13 11.02 18.35
C SER A 536 86.04 11.37 19.54
N ASN A 537 85.61 11.00 20.75
CA ASN A 537 86.18 11.45 22.01
C ASN A 537 86.89 10.35 22.81
N PHE A 538 86.61 9.05 22.56
CA PHE A 538 87.23 7.92 23.28
C PHE A 538 88.10 7.01 22.39
N SER A 539 88.27 7.32 21.10
CA SER A 539 89.18 6.65 20.13
C SER A 539 88.97 5.14 19.92
N ILE A 540 87.96 4.58 20.56
CA ILE A 540 87.36 3.29 20.23
C ILE A 540 86.48 3.45 18.98
N SER A 541 86.50 2.41 18.15
CA SER A 541 85.62 2.26 17.00
C SER A 541 85.01 0.88 17.04
N ASP A 542 83.71 0.81 16.80
CA ASP A 542 83.02 -0.45 16.55
C ASP A 542 82.35 -0.36 15.17
N SER A 543 82.12 -1.50 14.53
CA SER A 543 81.51 -1.57 13.22
C SER A 543 80.61 -2.79 13.08
N THR A 544 79.32 -2.54 12.88
CA THR A 544 78.39 -3.56 12.41
C THR A 544 78.30 -3.54 10.88
N GLN A 545 77.92 -4.67 10.28
CA GLN A 545 77.50 -4.70 8.88
C GLN A 545 75.99 -4.54 8.82
N ILE A 546 75.55 -3.66 7.91
CA ILE A 546 74.18 -3.71 7.40
C ILE A 546 74.21 -4.19 5.96
N ASN A 547 73.27 -5.03 5.59
CA ASN A 547 72.87 -5.12 4.20
C ASN A 547 71.92 -3.95 3.98
N VAL A 548 72.27 -3.03 3.07
CA VAL A 548 71.24 -2.16 2.50
C VAL A 548 70.62 -2.99 1.40
N THR A 549 69.41 -3.45 1.64
CA THR A 549 68.59 -4.23 0.71
C THR A 549 67.27 -3.51 0.66
N THR A 550 66.88 -3.04 -0.52
CA THR A 550 65.55 -2.43 -0.72
C THR A 550 64.51 -3.42 -0.22
N ILE A 551 63.85 -3.10 0.90
CA ILE A 551 62.78 -3.91 1.49
C ILE A 551 61.53 -3.55 0.71
N ILE A 552 61.53 -4.04 -0.53
CA ILE A 552 60.35 -4.31 -1.32
C ILE A 552 59.27 -4.81 -0.36
N PRO A 553 58.23 -3.99 -0.08
CA PRO A 553 57.23 -4.37 0.89
C PRO A 553 56.45 -5.55 0.29
N GLU A 554 56.12 -6.57 1.09
CA GLU A 554 55.44 -7.77 0.57
C GLU A 554 54.16 -7.40 -0.20
N THR A 555 53.52 -6.31 0.20
CA THR A 555 52.45 -5.62 -0.53
C THR A 555 52.64 -4.11 -0.58
N THR A 556 52.28 -3.47 -1.69
CA THR A 556 52.03 -2.01 -1.79
C THR A 556 50.53 -1.75 -1.89
N SER A 557 50.05 -0.60 -1.42
CA SER A 557 48.80 -0.01 -1.88
C SER A 557 49.07 0.93 -3.05
N ILE A 558 48.11 1.05 -3.97
CA ILE A 558 48.15 1.97 -5.12
C ILE A 558 46.86 2.79 -5.07
N SER A 559 47.00 4.06 -4.73
CA SER A 559 45.89 5.00 -4.56
C SER A 559 46.01 6.13 -5.57
N GLY A 560 44.94 6.88 -5.79
CA GLY A 560 45.05 8.07 -6.61
C GLY A 560 43.75 8.77 -6.90
N ASN A 561 43.87 9.81 -7.72
CA ASN A 561 42.76 10.63 -8.19
C ASN A 561 42.72 10.64 -9.73
N VAL A 562 41.57 10.30 -10.28
CA VAL A 562 41.20 10.53 -11.68
C VAL A 562 40.50 11.88 -11.77
N HIS A 563 40.83 12.67 -12.78
CA HIS A 563 40.12 13.91 -13.07
C HIS A 563 40.04 14.14 -14.58
N TYR A 564 39.05 14.92 -15.01
CA TYR A 564 38.86 15.30 -16.40
C TYR A 564 39.07 16.82 -16.57
N GLY A 565 39.62 17.26 -17.71
CA GLY A 565 39.83 18.68 -17.98
C GLY A 565 40.99 19.30 -17.17
N GLY A 566 40.70 20.34 -16.40
CA GLY A 566 41.68 21.02 -15.53
C GLY A 566 41.97 20.25 -14.24
N PHE A 567 42.89 20.75 -13.41
CA PHE A 567 43.18 20.18 -12.08
C PHE A 567 42.13 20.55 -11.02
N PHE A 568 41.15 21.41 -11.38
CA PHE A 568 40.11 21.92 -10.46
C PHE A 568 38.68 21.59 -10.92
N SER A 569 38.49 21.05 -12.12
CA SER A 569 37.18 20.58 -12.60
C SER A 569 36.80 19.29 -11.89
N HIS A 570 36.08 19.45 -10.78
CA HIS A 570 35.42 18.37 -10.06
C HIS A 570 34.15 17.98 -10.82
N ASN A 571 34.34 17.22 -11.89
CA ASN A 571 33.28 16.42 -12.49
C ASN A 571 33.05 15.19 -11.62
N ASP A 572 31.81 14.72 -11.54
CA ASP A 572 31.53 13.47 -10.85
C ASP A 572 32.07 12.29 -11.67
N LEU A 573 32.79 11.40 -10.98
CA LEU A 573 33.35 10.15 -11.51
C LEU A 573 33.00 8.96 -10.61
N SER A 574 31.94 9.08 -9.80
CA SER A 574 31.47 8.01 -8.92
C SER A 574 31.16 6.75 -9.73
N GLY A 575 31.69 5.62 -9.30
CA GLY A 575 31.56 4.34 -9.99
C GLY A 575 32.48 4.14 -11.19
N LEU A 576 33.36 5.07 -11.60
CA LEU A 576 34.27 4.79 -12.72
C LEU A 576 35.19 3.61 -12.39
N LYS A 577 34.95 2.49 -13.07
CA LYS A 577 35.64 1.21 -12.86
C LYS A 577 37.12 1.32 -13.21
N THR A 578 37.94 1.44 -12.18
CA THR A 578 39.40 1.49 -12.27
C THR A 578 39.97 0.09 -12.17
N ILE A 579 40.91 -0.26 -13.03
CA ILE A 579 41.46 -1.61 -13.10
C ILE A 579 42.98 -1.57 -13.12
N LEU A 580 43.57 -2.31 -12.19
CA LEU A 580 45.01 -2.47 -12.02
C LEU A 580 45.42 -3.90 -12.43
N LYS A 581 46.26 -4.03 -13.46
CA LYS A 581 46.96 -5.27 -13.80
C LYS A 581 48.37 -5.28 -13.22
N VAL A 582 48.75 -6.40 -12.61
CA VAL A 582 50.05 -6.64 -11.98
C VAL A 582 50.55 -8.02 -12.41
N GLY A 583 51.48 -8.05 -13.35
CA GLY A 583 51.84 -9.30 -14.04
C GLY A 583 50.66 -9.80 -14.86
N GLU A 584 50.16 -11.01 -14.57
CA GLU A 584 48.90 -11.53 -15.14
C GLU A 584 47.70 -11.42 -14.18
N ASN A 585 47.88 -10.88 -12.98
CA ASN A 585 46.80 -10.67 -12.02
C ASN A 585 46.07 -9.35 -12.30
N TYR A 586 44.77 -9.31 -11.99
CA TYR A 586 43.90 -8.15 -12.16
C TYR A 586 43.21 -7.83 -10.84
N GLN A 587 43.07 -6.56 -10.51
CA GLN A 587 42.17 -6.07 -9.46
C GLN A 587 41.32 -4.92 -9.99
N THR A 588 40.16 -4.72 -9.38
CA THR A 588 39.18 -3.68 -9.75
C THR A 588 38.78 -2.90 -8.51
N ASP A 589 38.71 -1.59 -8.67
CA ASP A 589 38.17 -0.63 -7.71
C ASP A 589 37.27 0.37 -8.46
N TYR A 590 36.48 1.15 -7.73
CA TYR A 590 35.47 2.07 -8.27
C TYR A 590 35.67 3.45 -7.66
N THR A 591 35.97 4.47 -8.48
CA THR A 591 36.23 5.79 -7.91
C THR A 591 35.00 6.37 -7.22
N ASN A 592 35.20 7.19 -6.20
CA ASN A 592 34.13 8.02 -5.63
C ASN A 592 33.88 9.29 -6.46
N SER A 593 32.93 10.14 -6.05
CA SER A 593 32.56 11.37 -6.76
C SER A 593 33.65 12.44 -6.87
N LYS A 594 34.74 12.32 -6.10
CA LYS A 594 35.94 13.17 -6.25
C LYS A 594 36.94 12.59 -7.26
N GLY A 595 36.68 11.40 -7.79
CA GLY A 595 37.58 10.63 -8.66
C GLY A 595 38.63 9.81 -7.93
N ASN A 596 38.50 9.59 -6.61
CA ASN A 596 39.52 8.87 -5.84
C ASN A 596 39.33 7.34 -5.91
N PHE A 597 40.41 6.60 -6.17
CA PHE A 597 40.50 5.13 -6.15
C PHE A 597 41.60 4.66 -5.17
N GLU A 598 41.46 3.44 -4.65
CA GLU A 598 42.47 2.76 -3.85
C GLU A 598 42.49 1.23 -4.03
N PHE A 599 43.66 0.71 -4.39
CA PHE A 599 43.96 -0.72 -4.40
C PHE A 599 44.84 -1.07 -3.20
N ASN A 600 44.31 -1.79 -2.22
CA ASN A 600 45.07 -2.18 -1.04
C ASN A 600 45.70 -3.57 -1.14
N ASN A 601 46.83 -3.77 -0.44
CA ASN A 601 47.52 -5.05 -0.30
C ASN A 601 47.92 -5.74 -1.63
N ILE A 602 48.33 -4.96 -2.64
CA ILE A 602 48.88 -5.49 -3.90
C ILE A 602 50.20 -6.19 -3.64
N LYS A 603 50.24 -7.52 -3.76
CA LYS A 603 51.50 -8.27 -3.66
C LYS A 603 52.53 -7.70 -4.63
N PHE A 604 53.66 -7.27 -4.08
CA PHE A 604 54.69 -6.63 -4.87
C PHE A 604 55.54 -7.67 -5.63
N ASP A 605 55.75 -7.40 -6.92
CA ASP A 605 56.80 -8.02 -7.73
C ASP A 605 57.58 -6.91 -8.47
N PRO A 606 58.93 -6.84 -8.37
CA PRO A 606 59.73 -5.82 -9.05
C PRO A 606 59.88 -6.03 -10.56
N ASN A 607 59.50 -7.19 -11.09
CA ASN A 607 59.77 -7.64 -12.47
C ASN A 607 58.56 -7.54 -13.40
N VAL A 608 57.38 -7.24 -12.86
CA VAL A 608 56.14 -7.10 -13.63
C VAL A 608 55.80 -5.64 -13.90
N GLU A 609 55.09 -5.38 -15.00
CA GLU A 609 54.51 -4.06 -15.24
C GLU A 609 53.20 -3.90 -14.45
N TYR A 610 53.07 -2.75 -13.79
CA TYR A 610 51.82 -2.30 -13.15
C TYR A 610 51.11 -1.40 -14.15
N LYS A 611 49.92 -1.82 -14.59
CA LYS A 611 49.15 -1.13 -15.64
C LYS A 611 47.79 -0.75 -15.13
N LEU A 612 47.49 0.54 -15.16
CA LEU A 612 46.21 1.11 -14.77
C LEU A 612 45.40 1.48 -16.02
N TRP A 613 44.12 1.13 -16.05
CA TRP A 613 43.16 1.69 -17.00
C TRP A 613 41.79 1.88 -16.34
N PHE A 614 40.91 2.54 -17.07
CA PHE A 614 39.54 2.81 -16.67
C PHE A 614 38.60 2.21 -17.70
N GLU A 615 37.62 1.46 -17.25
CA GLU A 615 36.48 1.02 -18.06
C GLU A 615 35.34 2.00 -17.82
N MET A 616 34.77 2.55 -18.90
CA MET A 616 33.73 3.57 -18.82
C MET A 616 32.38 2.93 -18.47
N THR A 617 32.22 2.61 -17.19
CA THR A 617 31.00 2.07 -16.57
C THR A 617 30.96 2.49 -15.10
N ASP A 618 29.75 2.69 -14.56
CA ASP A 618 29.48 2.89 -13.13
C ASP A 618 29.49 1.57 -12.32
N GLY A 619 29.61 0.42 -13.02
CA GLY A 619 29.51 -0.92 -12.44
C GLY A 619 28.13 -1.34 -11.94
N LYS A 620 27.07 -0.55 -12.19
CA LYS A 620 25.74 -0.71 -11.56
C LYS A 620 24.56 -0.55 -12.51
N SER A 621 24.68 0.28 -13.55
CA SER A 621 23.55 0.70 -14.38
C SER A 621 23.90 0.84 -15.86
N PHE A 622 25.11 1.28 -16.26
CA PHE A 622 25.54 1.14 -17.66
C PHE A 622 27.04 1.19 -17.97
N SER A 623 27.38 0.70 -19.17
CA SER A 623 28.70 0.76 -19.80
C SER A 623 28.66 1.49 -21.15
N PHE A 624 29.65 2.33 -21.45
CA PHE A 624 29.80 2.95 -22.78
C PHE A 624 30.50 2.03 -23.78
N ILE A 625 29.90 1.89 -24.96
CA ILE A 625 30.36 1.06 -26.08
C ILE A 625 30.66 1.96 -27.30
N ASP A 626 31.67 1.61 -28.10
CA ASP A 626 31.93 2.32 -29.36
C ASP A 626 31.02 1.81 -30.49
N GLY A 627 29.98 2.57 -30.83
CA GLY A 627 29.02 2.22 -31.88
C GLY A 627 29.61 2.19 -33.30
N ASN A 628 30.74 2.86 -33.56
CA ASN A 628 31.44 2.75 -34.86
C ASN A 628 32.21 1.44 -34.99
N LYS A 629 32.50 0.77 -33.86
CA LYS A 629 33.15 -0.56 -33.83
C LYS A 629 32.14 -1.70 -33.67
N TYR A 630 31.08 -1.49 -32.88
CA TYR A 630 30.04 -2.47 -32.55
C TYR A 630 28.68 -1.94 -32.95
N ASN A 631 28.12 -2.46 -34.05
CA ASN A 631 26.84 -1.97 -34.56
C ASN A 631 25.65 -2.45 -33.70
N PRO A 632 24.87 -1.56 -33.04
CA PRO A 632 23.68 -1.91 -32.27
C PRO A 632 22.50 -2.42 -33.13
N ASP A 633 22.52 -2.29 -34.45
CA ASP A 633 21.43 -2.75 -35.33
C ASP A 633 21.43 -4.27 -35.55
N LYS A 634 22.52 -4.97 -35.19
CA LYS A 634 22.74 -6.37 -35.58
C LYS A 634 22.20 -7.37 -34.56
N TYR A 635 21.08 -8.01 -34.93
CA TYR A 635 20.45 -9.11 -34.17
C TYR A 635 21.28 -10.40 -34.08
N GLU A 636 22.26 -10.63 -34.95
CA GLU A 636 22.88 -11.96 -35.16
C GLU A 636 23.97 -12.39 -34.15
N ASN A 637 24.17 -11.68 -33.04
CA ASN A 637 25.21 -12.04 -32.07
C ASN A 637 24.76 -11.89 -30.61
N PRO A 638 24.35 -12.99 -29.93
CA PRO A 638 24.07 -13.00 -28.49
C PRO A 638 25.27 -12.62 -27.61
N SER A 639 26.48 -12.56 -28.16
CA SER A 639 27.68 -11.98 -27.51
C SER A 639 27.69 -10.44 -27.62
N ALA A 640 26.53 -9.79 -27.51
CA ALA A 640 26.33 -8.35 -27.75
C ALA A 640 26.86 -7.43 -26.63
N GLU A 641 27.67 -7.97 -25.71
CA GLU A 641 28.64 -7.18 -24.96
C GLU A 641 29.68 -6.61 -25.94
N GLY A 642 29.33 -5.50 -26.58
CA GLY A 642 30.31 -4.67 -27.26
C GLY A 642 31.42 -4.29 -26.28
N LYS A 643 32.67 -4.19 -26.74
CA LYS A 643 33.76 -3.98 -25.78
C LYS A 643 33.63 -2.59 -25.13
N ILE A 644 33.43 -2.59 -23.81
CA ILE A 644 33.40 -1.41 -22.95
C ILE A 644 34.58 -0.50 -23.29
N ILE A 645 34.29 0.78 -23.53
CA ILE A 645 35.29 1.80 -23.82
C ILE A 645 36.31 1.79 -22.69
N THR A 646 37.53 1.44 -23.05
CA THR A 646 38.66 1.27 -22.14
C THR A 646 39.64 2.42 -22.37
N SER A 647 40.18 3.03 -21.32
CA SER A 647 41.36 3.88 -21.48
C SER A 647 42.55 3.03 -21.99
N TYR A 648 43.50 3.66 -22.65
CA TYR A 648 44.84 3.11 -22.80
C TYR A 648 45.42 2.76 -21.42
N SER A 649 46.14 1.64 -21.34
CA SER A 649 46.82 1.21 -20.13
C SER A 649 48.00 2.14 -19.83
N LYS A 650 47.90 2.93 -18.76
CA LYS A 650 49.01 3.71 -18.22
C LYS A 650 49.93 2.78 -17.43
N VAL A 651 51.19 2.66 -17.83
CA VAL A 651 52.21 2.01 -17.01
C VAL A 651 52.49 2.91 -15.80
N LEU A 652 52.22 2.42 -14.60
CA LEU A 652 52.52 3.13 -13.35
C LEU A 652 53.99 2.96 -13.01
N GLN A 653 54.65 4.08 -12.70
CA GLN A 653 55.99 4.06 -12.12
C GLN A 653 55.86 3.88 -10.61
N ILE A 654 55.80 2.62 -10.18
CA ILE A 654 55.73 2.25 -8.76
C ILE A 654 57.08 2.56 -8.10
N ASP A 655 57.05 3.39 -7.06
CA ASP A 655 58.17 3.56 -6.15
C ASP A 655 58.28 2.30 -5.28
N LYS A 656 59.40 1.60 -5.45
CA LYS A 656 59.67 0.29 -4.83
C LYS A 656 59.94 0.36 -3.33
N THR A 657 60.13 1.58 -2.80
CA THR A 657 60.36 1.88 -1.37
C THR A 657 59.10 2.33 -0.64
N LYS A 658 57.93 2.35 -1.31
CA LYS A 658 56.68 2.86 -0.74
C LYS A 658 55.64 1.77 -0.54
N SER A 659 55.12 1.70 0.69
CA SER A 659 53.90 0.97 1.02
C SER A 659 52.64 1.60 0.41
N ILE A 660 52.63 2.89 0.05
CA ILE A 660 51.51 3.56 -0.62
C ILE A 660 52.02 4.40 -1.80
N ASN A 661 51.57 4.05 -3.01
CA ASN A 661 51.93 4.71 -4.25
C ASN A 661 50.75 5.56 -4.77
N ASN A 662 50.81 6.88 -4.54
CA ASN A 662 49.77 7.85 -4.91
C ASN A 662 49.95 8.40 -6.33
N PHE A 663 48.87 8.45 -7.12
CA PHE A 663 48.86 8.99 -8.49
C PHE A 663 47.79 10.05 -8.75
N SER A 664 48.04 10.95 -9.71
CA SER A 664 47.02 11.81 -10.33
C SER A 664 46.95 11.50 -11.82
N ILE A 665 45.72 11.33 -12.32
CA ILE A 665 45.42 10.82 -13.66
C ILE A 665 44.43 11.74 -14.38
N ASN A 666 44.93 12.53 -15.32
CA ASN A 666 44.08 13.31 -16.23
C ASN A 666 43.52 12.39 -17.33
N LEU A 667 42.21 12.12 -17.32
CA LEU A 667 41.56 11.09 -18.13
C LEU A 667 41.51 11.40 -19.63
N ASP A 668 41.46 12.69 -20.04
CA ASP A 668 41.57 13.12 -21.46
C ASP A 668 42.77 12.43 -22.15
N LYS A 669 43.89 12.31 -21.44
CA LYS A 669 45.18 11.89 -22.00
C LYS A 669 45.33 10.37 -22.10
N PHE A 670 44.36 9.61 -21.61
CA PHE A 670 44.37 8.15 -21.63
C PHE A 670 43.17 7.55 -22.37
N LEU A 671 42.17 8.33 -22.81
CA LEU A 671 41.11 7.81 -23.67
C LEU A 671 41.64 7.52 -25.10
N PRO A 672 41.16 6.46 -25.78
CA PRO A 672 41.69 6.05 -27.09
C PRO A 672 41.05 6.80 -28.27
N TYR A 673 40.75 8.08 -28.09
CA TYR A 673 40.04 8.94 -29.03
C TYR A 673 40.71 10.33 -29.12
N ASP A 674 40.28 11.15 -30.07
CA ASP A 674 40.61 12.57 -30.07
C ASP A 674 39.97 13.32 -28.89
N LYS A 675 40.34 14.59 -28.70
CA LYS A 675 39.85 15.42 -27.59
C LYS A 675 38.34 15.61 -27.59
N THR A 676 37.69 15.72 -28.77
CA THR A 676 36.24 15.94 -28.86
C THR A 676 35.49 14.70 -28.41
N ASN A 677 35.85 13.53 -28.96
CA ASN A 677 35.26 12.26 -28.56
C ASN A 677 35.58 11.88 -27.10
N SER A 678 36.77 12.24 -26.60
CA SER A 678 37.13 12.06 -25.17
C SER A 678 36.33 12.96 -24.22
N HIS A 679 35.96 14.17 -24.66
CA HIS A 679 35.08 15.06 -23.90
C HIS A 679 33.65 14.51 -23.79
N ILE A 680 33.14 13.90 -24.86
CA ILE A 680 31.81 13.29 -24.89
C ILE A 680 31.72 12.11 -23.92
N ILE A 681 32.70 11.20 -23.93
CA ILE A 681 32.76 10.04 -23.00
C ILE A 681 32.71 10.49 -21.53
N THR A 682 33.50 11.49 -21.18
CA THR A 682 33.69 11.93 -19.78
C THR A 682 32.57 12.84 -19.29
N LYS A 683 32.01 13.69 -20.16
CA LYS A 683 30.78 14.42 -19.84
C LYS A 683 29.59 13.47 -19.73
N GLY A 684 29.52 12.46 -20.60
CA GLY A 684 28.54 11.37 -20.51
C GLY A 684 28.64 10.63 -19.17
N PHE A 685 29.83 10.44 -18.62
CA PHE A 685 30.03 9.78 -17.32
C PHE A 685 29.59 10.64 -16.10
N ASP A 686 29.93 11.93 -16.12
CA ASP A 686 29.45 12.91 -15.13
C ASP A 686 27.90 13.07 -15.18
N THR A 687 27.33 12.95 -16.39
CA THR A 687 25.88 12.97 -16.65
C THR A 687 25.21 11.66 -16.19
N GLN A 688 25.80 10.51 -16.52
CA GLN A 688 25.39 9.17 -16.08
C GLN A 688 25.19 9.12 -14.57
N THR A 689 26.20 9.54 -13.82
CA THR A 689 26.20 9.47 -12.36
C THR A 689 24.99 10.21 -11.78
N LYS A 690 24.74 11.44 -12.23
CA LYS A 690 23.65 12.29 -11.72
C LYS A 690 22.27 11.73 -12.05
N ILE A 691 22.07 11.24 -13.27
CA ILE A 691 20.82 10.59 -13.69
C ILE A 691 20.59 9.31 -12.86
N VAL A 692 21.60 8.44 -12.74
CA VAL A 692 21.53 7.19 -11.97
C VAL A 692 21.29 7.44 -10.47
N GLU A 693 21.96 8.43 -9.89
CA GLU A 693 21.77 8.79 -8.49
C GLU A 693 20.39 9.39 -8.23
N PHE A 694 19.85 10.25 -9.12
CA PHE A 694 18.47 10.72 -9.03
C PHE A 694 17.47 9.55 -9.08
N TYR A 695 17.59 8.66 -10.08
CA TYR A 695 16.65 7.53 -10.21
C TYR A 695 16.70 6.61 -8.99
N SER A 696 17.89 6.31 -8.48
CA SER A 696 18.03 5.41 -7.33
C SER A 696 17.76 6.05 -5.96
N LYS A 697 18.03 7.35 -5.76
CA LYS A 697 17.82 8.05 -4.47
C LYS A 697 16.47 8.74 -4.37
N ASN A 698 15.95 9.32 -5.46
CA ASN A 698 14.72 10.11 -5.45
C ASN A 698 13.50 9.34 -5.94
N LEU A 699 13.67 8.35 -6.82
CA LEU A 699 12.58 7.55 -7.40
C LEU A 699 12.57 6.07 -6.96
N GLY A 700 13.65 5.59 -6.34
CA GLY A 700 13.82 4.20 -5.92
C GLY A 700 14.03 3.22 -7.09
N GLU A 701 14.20 3.71 -8.32
CA GLU A 701 14.37 2.86 -9.50
C GLU A 701 15.83 2.56 -9.79
N ARG A 702 16.08 1.31 -10.16
CA ARG A 702 17.42 0.80 -10.47
C ARG A 702 17.34 -0.34 -11.47
N PRO A 703 17.29 -0.04 -12.79
CA PRO A 703 17.36 -1.08 -13.81
C PRO A 703 18.71 -1.82 -13.81
N PRO A 704 18.79 -3.01 -14.42
CA PRO A 704 20.04 -3.70 -14.68
C PRO A 704 21.04 -2.91 -15.55
N ILE A 705 22.21 -3.50 -15.78
CA ILE A 705 23.27 -2.86 -16.57
C ILE A 705 22.92 -2.89 -18.07
N ILE A 706 22.78 -1.71 -18.69
CA ILE A 706 22.66 -1.53 -20.16
C ILE A 706 23.98 -1.16 -20.82
N ASN A 707 24.10 -1.43 -22.12
CA ASN A 707 25.18 -0.92 -22.98
C ASN A 707 24.69 0.34 -23.72
N ILE A 708 25.28 1.50 -23.42
CA ILE A 708 25.03 2.74 -24.16
C ILE A 708 26.07 2.86 -25.28
N PHE A 709 25.58 2.90 -26.52
CA PHE A 709 26.42 3.03 -27.72
C PHE A 709 26.70 4.50 -28.00
N LEU A 710 27.98 4.86 -28.11
CA LEU A 710 28.41 6.20 -28.44
C LEU A 710 28.84 6.32 -29.91
N PHE A 711 28.67 7.53 -30.45
CA PHE A 711 29.26 8.03 -31.69
C PHE A 711 28.69 7.50 -33.03
N LYS A 712 27.61 6.71 -33.05
CA LYS A 712 27.07 6.08 -34.27
C LYS A 712 25.73 6.68 -34.68
N ASP A 713 25.56 6.91 -35.99
CA ASP A 713 24.38 7.50 -36.65
C ASP A 713 24.04 8.92 -36.18
N ASP A 714 23.44 9.73 -37.05
CA ASP A 714 23.10 11.11 -36.71
C ASP A 714 21.79 11.18 -35.91
N GLY A 715 21.84 10.90 -34.59
CA GLY A 715 20.69 11.03 -33.70
C GLY A 715 20.85 10.48 -32.27
N PHE A 716 19.74 10.47 -31.55
CA PHE A 716 19.55 9.79 -30.27
C PHE A 716 18.37 8.83 -30.47
N TRP A 717 18.46 7.64 -29.90
CA TRP A 717 17.31 6.73 -29.84
C TRP A 717 17.46 5.69 -28.74
N TYR A 718 16.33 5.34 -28.14
CA TYR A 718 16.12 4.14 -27.35
C TYR A 718 15.37 3.09 -28.16
N TRP A 719 15.82 1.83 -28.07
CA TRP A 719 15.07 0.66 -28.56
C TRP A 719 14.64 -0.20 -27.36
N SER A 720 13.33 -0.34 -27.19
CA SER A 720 12.67 -1.05 -26.08
C SER A 720 12.91 -2.56 -26.09
N THR A 721 12.86 -3.19 -24.91
CA THR A 721 13.36 -4.57 -24.76
C THR A 721 12.37 -5.56 -24.12
N ASP A 722 12.37 -6.79 -24.63
CA ASP A 722 11.79 -7.93 -23.92
C ASP A 722 12.56 -8.18 -22.62
N TRP A 723 11.83 -8.36 -21.52
CA TRP A 723 12.37 -8.79 -20.22
C TRP A 723 11.88 -10.19 -19.86
N ASP A 724 12.67 -10.90 -19.06
CA ASP A 724 12.43 -12.22 -18.51
C ASP A 724 11.80 -12.11 -17.11
N SER A 725 10.60 -12.68 -16.95
CA SER A 725 9.74 -12.48 -15.78
C SER A 725 10.13 -13.30 -14.56
N GLU A 726 10.96 -14.33 -14.73
CA GLU A 726 11.47 -15.15 -13.63
C GLU A 726 12.78 -14.59 -13.06
N THR A 727 13.56 -13.85 -13.86
CA THR A 727 14.91 -13.38 -13.49
C THR A 727 15.08 -11.86 -13.47
N GLY A 728 14.13 -11.08 -13.98
CA GLY A 728 14.23 -9.62 -14.09
C GLY A 728 15.35 -9.15 -15.04
N LYS A 729 15.77 -10.02 -15.96
CA LYS A 729 16.86 -9.76 -16.90
C LYS A 729 16.32 -9.49 -18.30
N VAL A 730 17.14 -8.83 -19.09
CA VAL A 730 16.89 -8.63 -20.52
C VAL A 730 16.86 -9.98 -21.23
N SER A 731 15.82 -10.24 -22.03
CA SER A 731 15.68 -11.44 -22.86
C SER A 731 16.80 -11.55 -23.91
N SER A 732 17.26 -12.74 -24.25
CA SER A 732 18.46 -12.90 -25.09
C SER A 732 18.27 -12.55 -26.58
N LYS A 733 17.06 -12.15 -27.01
CA LYS A 733 16.72 -11.87 -28.42
C LYS A 733 16.73 -10.38 -28.78
N TYR A 734 16.33 -9.53 -27.83
CA TYR A 734 16.38 -8.07 -27.93
C TYR A 734 17.16 -7.59 -26.72
N GLN A 735 18.11 -6.67 -26.92
CA GLN A 735 18.81 -6.02 -25.83
C GLN A 735 18.46 -4.53 -25.89
N PRO A 736 18.22 -3.86 -24.76
CA PRO A 736 17.87 -2.45 -24.75
C PRO A 736 19.08 -1.70 -25.28
N ARG A 737 18.83 -0.76 -26.19
CA ARG A 737 19.88 -0.03 -26.91
C ARG A 737 19.58 1.44 -26.80
N ILE A 738 20.37 2.13 -25.99
CA ILE A 738 20.51 3.58 -26.07
C ILE A 738 21.67 3.87 -27.02
N ASN A 739 21.44 4.69 -28.03
CA ASN A 739 22.49 5.20 -28.91
C ASN A 739 22.58 6.73 -28.80
N ILE A 740 23.79 7.25 -28.59
CA ILE A 740 24.07 8.68 -28.40
C ILE A 740 25.08 9.18 -29.43
N TYR A 741 24.64 10.09 -30.30
CA TYR A 741 25.52 10.74 -31.28
C TYR A 741 26.54 11.70 -30.64
N LYS A 742 27.47 12.17 -31.48
CA LYS A 742 28.63 13.01 -31.15
C LYS A 742 28.28 14.41 -30.61
N THR A 743 27.02 14.84 -30.56
CA THR A 743 26.65 16.22 -30.19
C THR A 743 25.24 16.39 -29.61
N THR A 744 25.07 16.23 -28.28
CA THR A 744 24.07 16.93 -27.44
C THR A 744 24.55 16.94 -25.96
N GLY A 745 23.75 17.53 -25.07
CA GLY A 745 24.06 17.69 -23.65
C GLY A 745 23.35 16.69 -22.72
N PHE A 746 23.01 17.18 -21.53
CA PHE A 746 22.39 16.41 -20.44
C PHE A 746 21.06 15.78 -20.89
N ASP A 747 20.24 16.58 -21.54
CA ASP A 747 18.89 16.30 -22.04
C ASP A 747 18.78 14.93 -22.74
N ALA A 748 19.62 14.64 -23.73
CA ALA A 748 19.54 13.39 -24.50
C ALA A 748 19.99 12.15 -23.70
N PHE A 749 20.99 12.28 -22.81
CA PHE A 749 21.33 11.18 -21.89
C PHE A 749 20.20 10.95 -20.88
N GLY A 750 19.55 12.02 -20.43
CA GLY A 750 18.39 11.96 -19.56
C GLY A 750 17.20 11.28 -20.23
N MET A 751 16.84 11.68 -21.46
CA MET A 751 15.70 11.14 -22.20
C MET A 751 15.84 9.64 -22.45
N GLU A 752 16.94 9.19 -23.08
CA GLU A 752 17.05 7.78 -23.47
C GLU A 752 17.26 6.84 -22.26
N TYR A 753 17.85 7.34 -21.17
CA TYR A 753 17.88 6.59 -19.92
C TYR A 753 16.53 6.61 -19.19
N THR A 754 15.74 7.68 -19.33
CA THR A 754 14.36 7.74 -18.85
C THR A 754 13.50 6.71 -19.56
N HIS A 755 13.60 6.61 -20.89
CA HIS A 755 12.94 5.57 -21.68
C HIS A 755 13.30 4.16 -21.18
N TYR A 756 14.59 3.90 -20.91
CA TYR A 756 15.05 2.64 -20.34
C TYR A 756 14.51 2.36 -18.93
N VAL A 757 14.42 3.38 -18.06
CA VAL A 757 13.84 3.22 -16.72
C VAL A 757 12.34 2.99 -16.82
N GLN A 758 11.58 3.74 -17.62
CA GLN A 758 10.14 3.51 -17.86
C GLN A 758 9.88 2.09 -18.34
N ASP A 759 10.64 1.64 -19.34
CA ASP A 759 10.56 0.31 -19.95
C ASP A 759 10.78 -0.82 -18.91
N TYR A 760 11.81 -0.71 -18.08
CA TYR A 760 12.03 -1.61 -16.95
C TYR A 760 10.93 -1.53 -15.86
N THR A 761 10.30 -0.36 -15.72
CA THR A 761 9.39 -0.04 -14.63
C THR A 761 7.96 -0.49 -14.90
N TYR A 762 7.40 -0.16 -16.07
CA TYR A 762 6.08 -0.64 -16.49
C TYR A 762 6.05 -2.18 -16.47
N TYR A 763 7.12 -2.82 -16.98
CA TYR A 763 7.29 -4.27 -16.93
C TYR A 763 7.19 -4.87 -15.52
N LYS A 764 7.81 -4.24 -14.50
CA LYS A 764 7.72 -4.70 -13.10
C LYS A 764 6.30 -4.74 -12.55
N MET A 765 5.41 -3.89 -13.06
CA MET A 765 4.10 -3.65 -12.45
C MET A 765 3.06 -4.75 -12.76
N THR A 766 3.41 -5.74 -13.60
CA THR A 766 2.56 -6.90 -13.92
C THR A 766 1.16 -6.53 -14.42
N GLY A 767 1.04 -5.36 -15.07
CA GLY A 767 -0.20 -4.82 -15.56
C GLY A 767 -0.71 -5.53 -16.81
N TYR A 768 -1.45 -4.79 -17.64
CA TYR A 768 -1.84 -5.26 -18.97
C TYR A 768 -0.65 -5.48 -19.91
N ASP A 769 0.53 -5.03 -19.49
CA ASP A 769 1.65 -4.81 -20.38
C ASP A 769 2.93 -5.52 -19.99
N THR A 770 3.30 -6.52 -20.79
CA THR A 770 4.40 -7.44 -20.51
C THR A 770 5.42 -7.51 -21.64
N SER A 771 5.30 -6.68 -22.69
CA SER A 771 6.22 -6.68 -23.83
C SER A 771 6.18 -5.36 -24.62
N PRO A 772 7.31 -4.84 -25.12
CA PRO A 772 7.29 -3.69 -26.01
C PRO A 772 6.56 -3.92 -27.34
N LYS A 773 6.09 -2.84 -27.98
CA LYS A 773 5.51 -2.90 -29.34
C LYS A 773 6.59 -3.11 -30.41
N GLY A 774 6.81 -4.36 -30.77
CA GLY A 774 7.90 -4.76 -31.67
C GLY A 774 7.75 -4.42 -33.16
N GLU A 775 8.83 -3.93 -33.75
CA GLU A 775 9.23 -3.90 -35.19
C GLU A 775 8.31 -3.22 -36.22
N ASN A 776 7.03 -2.92 -35.94
CA ASN A 776 6.07 -2.40 -36.93
C ASN A 776 6.06 -0.86 -37.12
N GLY A 777 7.19 -0.18 -36.86
CA GLY A 777 7.45 1.16 -37.41
C GLY A 777 6.73 2.35 -36.75
N CYS A 778 6.35 2.25 -35.48
CA CYS A 778 6.09 3.41 -34.63
C CYS A 778 7.41 4.13 -34.29
N ASN A 779 7.34 5.44 -34.03
CA ASN A 779 8.39 6.14 -33.30
C ASN A 779 8.23 5.76 -31.82
N HIS A 780 9.35 5.60 -31.09
CA HIS A 780 9.40 5.34 -29.63
C HIS A 780 8.19 4.59 -29.05
N CYS A 781 7.99 3.38 -29.56
CA CYS A 781 6.76 2.59 -29.52
C CYS A 781 6.16 2.28 -28.13
N GLY A 782 6.85 2.60 -27.03
CA GLY A 782 6.48 2.21 -25.67
C GLY A 782 6.20 0.71 -25.58
N PHE A 783 5.13 0.38 -24.84
CA PHE A 783 4.63 -0.97 -24.65
C PHE A 783 3.24 -1.14 -25.32
N ASN A 784 2.53 -2.26 -25.10
CA ASN A 784 1.24 -2.55 -25.74
C ASN A 784 0.14 -1.51 -25.46
N ASN A 785 0.17 -0.86 -24.30
CA ASN A 785 -0.80 0.10 -23.80
C ASN A 785 -0.80 1.39 -24.64
N GLU A 786 -1.93 1.69 -25.26
CA GLU A 786 -2.09 2.87 -26.14
C GLU A 786 -2.37 4.16 -25.37
N SER A 787 -2.19 4.16 -24.05
CA SER A 787 -2.22 5.35 -23.20
C SER A 787 -0.81 5.78 -22.76
N THR A 788 0.20 4.90 -22.85
CA THR A 788 1.56 5.10 -22.32
C THR A 788 2.68 4.89 -23.36
N ALA A 789 2.37 5.02 -24.64
CA ALA A 789 3.27 4.83 -25.79
C ALA A 789 3.46 6.11 -26.63
N ASP A 790 4.34 6.07 -27.64
CA ASP A 790 4.58 7.19 -28.59
C ASP A 790 4.94 8.47 -27.79
N SER A 791 4.32 9.60 -28.10
CA SER A 791 4.50 10.91 -27.46
C SER A 791 4.36 10.94 -25.92
N TRP A 792 3.68 9.98 -25.27
CA TRP A 792 3.69 9.88 -23.79
C TRP A 792 5.05 9.45 -23.24
N VAL A 793 5.74 8.53 -23.94
CA VAL A 793 7.10 8.12 -23.59
C VAL A 793 8.04 9.31 -23.77
N GLU A 794 7.96 9.98 -24.92
CA GLU A 794 8.76 11.16 -25.25
C GLU A 794 8.54 12.32 -24.27
N GLY A 795 7.29 12.55 -23.84
CA GLY A 795 6.93 13.63 -22.92
C GLY A 795 7.49 13.40 -21.51
N VAL A 796 7.41 12.17 -20.98
CA VAL A 796 8.09 11.79 -19.73
C VAL A 796 9.62 11.86 -19.91
N GLY A 797 10.12 11.41 -21.06
CA GLY A 797 11.52 11.52 -21.49
C GLY A 797 12.03 12.95 -21.61
N SER A 798 11.14 13.93 -21.80
CA SER A 798 11.45 15.36 -21.88
C SER A 798 11.32 16.07 -20.51
N PHE A 799 10.32 15.67 -19.71
CA PHE A 799 10.12 16.15 -18.34
C PHE A 799 11.27 15.75 -17.39
N LEU A 800 11.64 14.46 -17.34
CA LEU A 800 12.58 14.01 -16.30
C LEU A 800 14.00 14.58 -16.44
N PRO A 801 14.58 14.85 -17.63
CA PRO A 801 15.81 15.62 -17.74
C PRO A 801 15.73 17.01 -17.12
N ALA A 802 14.59 17.71 -17.25
CA ALA A 802 14.36 19.00 -16.58
C ALA A 802 14.27 18.82 -15.05
N ALA A 803 13.53 17.81 -14.57
CA ALA A 803 13.39 17.51 -13.15
C ALA A 803 14.72 17.09 -12.48
N ILE A 804 15.56 16.33 -13.18
CA ILE A 804 16.91 15.99 -12.70
C ILE A 804 17.79 17.25 -12.66
N LYS A 805 17.77 18.11 -13.70
CA LYS A 805 18.50 19.38 -13.68
C LYS A 805 18.07 20.29 -12.54
N HIS A 806 16.78 20.29 -12.17
CA HIS A 806 16.27 21.00 -10.99
C HIS A 806 16.87 20.42 -9.70
N ARG A 807 16.74 19.10 -9.46
CA ARG A 807 17.27 18.48 -8.23
C ARG A 807 18.79 18.60 -8.07
N GLU A 808 19.52 18.52 -9.18
CA GLU A 808 20.99 18.64 -9.23
C GLU A 808 21.49 20.10 -9.33
N ASN A 809 20.58 21.09 -9.30
CA ASN A 809 20.88 22.52 -9.40
C ASN A 809 21.78 22.87 -10.62
N LEU A 810 21.40 22.34 -11.78
CA LEU A 810 22.11 22.50 -13.05
C LEU A 810 21.49 23.64 -13.89
N SER A 811 22.30 24.22 -14.78
CA SER A 811 21.83 25.20 -15.75
C SER A 811 20.79 24.59 -16.70
N GLY A 812 19.66 25.27 -16.88
CA GLY A 812 18.52 24.74 -17.64
C GLY A 812 17.65 23.79 -16.81
N SER A 813 17.55 23.99 -15.49
CA SER A 813 16.38 23.60 -14.71
C SER A 813 15.12 24.19 -15.35
N GLY A 814 14.02 23.43 -15.40
CA GLY A 814 12.79 23.83 -16.12
C GLY A 814 12.88 23.79 -17.65
N GLU A 815 14.07 23.66 -18.24
CA GLU A 815 14.23 23.54 -19.70
C GLU A 815 14.28 22.09 -20.19
N TYR A 816 13.77 21.81 -21.38
CA TYR A 816 14.18 20.68 -22.22
C TYR A 816 14.55 21.17 -23.62
N HIS A 817 15.78 20.90 -24.09
CA HIS A 817 16.27 21.38 -25.40
C HIS A 817 16.14 22.90 -25.65
N HIS A 818 16.24 23.70 -24.58
CA HIS A 818 16.03 25.16 -24.56
C HIS A 818 14.58 25.62 -24.77
N ILE A 819 13.62 24.70 -24.68
CA ILE A 819 12.20 25.00 -24.49
C ILE A 819 11.94 25.03 -22.99
N ASP A 820 11.27 26.08 -22.55
CA ASP A 820 10.90 26.36 -21.16
C ASP A 820 9.59 25.62 -20.83
N LEU A 821 9.61 24.71 -19.85
CA LEU A 821 8.45 23.89 -19.52
C LEU A 821 7.38 24.67 -18.75
N GLU A 822 7.77 25.74 -18.04
CA GLU A 822 6.87 26.73 -17.41
C GLU A 822 5.96 27.45 -18.44
N SER A 823 6.32 27.40 -19.73
CA SER A 823 5.75 28.32 -20.73
C SER A 823 4.29 28.05 -21.10
N ASN A 824 3.82 26.81 -20.94
CA ASN A 824 2.41 26.39 -21.10
C ASN A 824 1.71 26.80 -22.43
N ILE A 825 2.48 27.16 -23.45
CA ILE A 825 1.99 27.52 -24.79
C ILE A 825 1.73 26.31 -25.69
N TYR A 826 2.31 25.16 -25.37
CA TYR A 826 2.15 23.92 -26.13
C TYR A 826 0.82 23.28 -25.72
N ALA A 827 -0.11 23.20 -26.67
CA ALA A 827 -1.35 22.45 -26.53
C ALA A 827 -1.25 21.17 -27.38
N PRO A 828 -2.00 20.10 -27.07
CA PRO A 828 -1.93 18.85 -27.84
C PRO A 828 -2.33 19.00 -29.32
N ASN A 829 -2.90 20.16 -29.70
CA ASN A 829 -3.42 20.50 -31.03
C ASN A 829 -2.88 21.86 -31.55
N SER A 830 -1.79 22.41 -31.00
CA SER A 830 -1.19 23.66 -31.48
C SER A 830 -0.21 23.45 -32.65
N ASP A 831 0.20 24.57 -33.26
CA ASP A 831 1.03 24.63 -34.46
C ASP A 831 2.47 25.14 -34.16
N GLU A 832 2.87 25.23 -32.88
CA GLU A 832 4.02 26.04 -32.44
C GLU A 832 5.38 25.39 -32.78
N ILE A 833 5.55 24.08 -32.52
CA ILE A 833 6.75 23.30 -32.84
C ILE A 833 6.42 22.26 -33.92
N GLN A 834 6.55 22.69 -35.18
CA GLN A 834 6.34 21.87 -36.35
C GLN A 834 7.58 21.83 -37.26
N TYR A 835 7.95 20.66 -37.78
CA TYR A 835 9.04 20.51 -38.75
C TYR A 835 8.81 19.39 -39.76
N TYR A 836 9.49 19.46 -40.91
CA TYR A 836 9.34 18.47 -41.97
C TYR A 836 10.42 17.38 -41.92
N ARG A 837 10.00 16.10 -41.83
CA ARG A 837 10.86 14.91 -41.96
C ARG A 837 10.28 14.00 -43.04
N ASP A 838 11.08 13.57 -44.00
CA ASP A 838 10.71 12.67 -45.11
C ASP A 838 9.43 13.06 -45.89
N GLY A 839 9.14 14.37 -45.98
CA GLY A 839 7.96 14.90 -46.66
C GLY A 839 6.66 14.87 -45.85
N LYS A 840 6.69 14.37 -44.61
CA LYS A 840 5.63 14.56 -43.61
C LYS A 840 5.94 15.77 -42.73
N LEU A 841 4.90 16.37 -42.19
CA LEU A 841 5.01 17.31 -41.07
C LEU A 841 4.96 16.51 -39.76
N ILE A 842 5.89 16.79 -38.85
CA ILE A 842 5.92 16.28 -37.48
C ILE A 842 5.62 17.45 -36.55
N TRP A 843 4.72 17.21 -35.61
CA TRP A 843 4.38 18.08 -34.49
C TRP A 843 5.11 17.57 -33.25
N LEU A 844 5.69 18.45 -32.45
CA LEU A 844 6.25 18.08 -31.13
C LEU A 844 5.41 18.61 -29.97
N ASP A 845 4.45 19.51 -30.22
CA ASP A 845 3.60 20.13 -29.18
C ASP A 845 2.89 19.09 -28.29
N GLU A 846 2.61 17.89 -28.79
CA GLU A 846 2.10 16.75 -28.02
C GLU A 846 3.10 16.24 -26.97
N GLU A 847 4.38 16.04 -27.35
CA GLU A 847 5.45 15.61 -26.45
C GLU A 847 5.71 16.68 -25.38
N TYR A 848 5.80 17.94 -25.81
CA TYR A 848 6.04 19.07 -24.90
C TYR A 848 4.85 19.36 -23.98
N SER A 849 3.60 19.24 -24.44
CA SER A 849 2.43 19.44 -23.57
C SER A 849 2.25 18.35 -22.51
N ILE A 850 2.80 17.15 -22.71
CA ILE A 850 2.94 16.13 -21.66
C ILE A 850 4.09 16.52 -20.71
N ALA A 851 5.20 17.04 -21.24
CA ALA A 851 6.34 17.46 -20.45
C ALA A 851 6.04 18.66 -19.53
N THR A 852 5.28 19.66 -20.00
CA THR A 852 4.81 20.79 -19.18
C THR A 852 3.80 20.32 -18.14
N LEU A 853 2.81 19.50 -18.53
CA LEU A 853 1.81 18.95 -17.60
C LEU A 853 2.43 18.20 -16.42
N LEU A 854 3.53 17.48 -16.64
CA LEU A 854 4.26 16.78 -15.58
C LEU A 854 5.21 17.70 -14.80
N TRP A 855 5.63 18.83 -15.38
CA TRP A 855 6.47 19.84 -14.77
C TRP A 855 5.72 20.68 -13.74
N ASP A 856 4.57 21.26 -14.10
CA ASP A 856 3.67 22.02 -13.22
C ASP A 856 3.13 21.16 -12.06
N MET A 857 3.05 19.84 -12.23
CA MET A 857 2.73 18.91 -11.15
C MET A 857 3.88 18.75 -10.13
N TYR A 858 5.08 19.27 -10.40
CA TYR A 858 6.34 18.94 -9.73
C TYR A 858 7.14 20.13 -9.19
N ASP A 859 7.24 21.25 -9.93
CA ASP A 859 8.20 22.34 -9.66
C ASP A 859 8.00 23.07 -8.32
N ASN A 860 6.75 23.19 -7.87
CA ASN A 860 6.29 23.95 -6.71
C ASN A 860 6.36 25.49 -6.89
N GLU A 861 6.43 26.01 -8.12
CA GLU A 861 6.38 27.44 -8.43
C GLU A 861 4.94 27.87 -8.80
N ASN A 862 4.19 28.35 -7.81
CA ASN A 862 2.76 28.66 -7.99
C ASN A 862 2.51 29.81 -8.99
N ASP A 863 2.12 29.45 -10.21
CA ASP A 863 1.97 30.32 -11.38
C ASP A 863 0.49 30.46 -11.80
N GLY A 864 -0.30 29.40 -11.60
CA GLY A 864 -1.72 29.32 -11.99
C GLY A 864 -2.45 28.05 -11.54
N GLU A 865 -1.73 27.09 -11.01
CA GLU A 865 -2.15 25.77 -10.54
C GLU A 865 -2.47 25.75 -9.03
N ASN A 866 -2.91 24.58 -8.53
CA ASN A 866 -3.10 24.31 -7.10
C ASN A 866 -2.47 22.94 -6.71
N ILE A 867 -1.55 22.42 -7.52
CA ILE A 867 -0.97 21.08 -7.40
C ILE A 867 0.54 21.21 -7.21
N SER A 868 1.06 20.59 -6.16
CA SER A 868 2.50 20.54 -5.86
C SER A 868 2.81 19.15 -5.31
N LEU A 869 3.55 18.35 -6.08
CA LEU A 869 3.86 16.96 -5.75
C LEU A 869 5.38 16.75 -5.72
N SER A 870 5.85 15.88 -4.82
CA SER A 870 7.23 15.42 -4.89
C SER A 870 7.48 14.61 -6.17
N ILE A 871 8.73 14.61 -6.64
CA ILE A 871 9.11 13.87 -7.87
C ILE A 871 8.77 12.37 -7.80
N GLY A 872 8.82 11.77 -6.61
CA GLY A 872 8.37 10.40 -6.36
C GLY A 872 6.85 10.21 -6.47
N GLN A 873 6.04 11.22 -6.13
CA GLN A 873 4.60 11.18 -6.36
C GLN A 873 4.26 11.32 -7.85
N VAL A 874 4.89 12.25 -8.58
CA VAL A 874 4.69 12.38 -10.04
C VAL A 874 5.13 11.10 -10.76
N TRP A 875 6.28 10.52 -10.38
CA TRP A 875 6.73 9.23 -10.90
C TRP A 875 5.77 8.09 -10.56
N ASN A 876 5.23 8.03 -9.34
CA ASN A 876 4.21 7.04 -8.99
C ASN A 876 2.90 7.22 -9.79
N LEU A 877 2.53 8.45 -10.16
CA LEU A 877 1.40 8.71 -11.05
C LEU A 877 1.69 8.23 -12.49
N ILE A 878 2.86 8.55 -13.05
CA ILE A 878 3.32 8.05 -14.35
C ILE A 878 3.32 6.51 -14.37
N LYS A 879 3.81 5.88 -13.30
CA LYS A 879 3.81 4.41 -13.12
C LYS A 879 2.40 3.82 -13.09
N GLY A 880 1.53 4.32 -12.20
CA GLY A 880 0.18 3.79 -12.04
C GLY A 880 -0.73 3.98 -13.26
N PHE A 881 -0.43 4.97 -14.11
CA PHE A 881 -1.19 5.22 -15.34
C PHE A 881 -1.09 4.04 -16.32
N ASP A 882 0.05 3.34 -16.35
CA ASP A 882 0.22 2.16 -17.21
C ASP A 882 -0.70 0.98 -16.83
N TYR A 883 -1.17 0.94 -15.57
CA TYR A 883 -2.12 -0.05 -15.09
C TYR A 883 -3.58 0.30 -15.39
N HIS A 884 -3.88 1.52 -15.86
CA HIS A 884 -5.26 2.03 -15.89
C HIS A 884 -6.13 1.40 -16.99
N GLN A 885 -7.19 0.70 -16.58
CA GLN A 885 -8.00 -0.19 -17.45
C GLN A 885 -8.89 0.48 -18.51
N ARG A 886 -9.16 1.79 -18.44
CA ARG A 886 -10.21 2.44 -19.28
C ARG A 886 -9.72 2.84 -20.67
N HIS A 887 -9.36 1.85 -21.49
CA HIS A 887 -9.12 2.08 -22.91
C HIS A 887 -10.42 2.46 -23.64
N TYR A 888 -10.46 3.62 -24.31
CA TYR A 888 -11.58 4.08 -25.14
C TYR A 888 -11.30 3.92 -26.66
N PRO A 889 -11.61 2.77 -27.29
CA PRO A 889 -11.29 2.49 -28.71
C PRO A 889 -12.17 3.27 -29.73
N THR A 890 -12.82 4.35 -29.30
CA THR A 890 -13.63 5.23 -30.17
C THR A 890 -12.82 6.37 -30.80
N HIS A 891 -11.51 6.38 -30.60
CA HIS A 891 -10.59 7.42 -31.11
C HIS A 891 -9.47 6.90 -32.02
N ASP A 892 -9.46 5.60 -32.35
CA ASP A 892 -8.49 4.86 -33.18
C ASP A 892 -8.36 5.35 -34.65
N SER A 893 -8.99 6.47 -35.02
CA SER A 893 -8.69 7.17 -36.26
C SER A 893 -7.33 7.88 -36.15
N GLU A 894 -6.43 7.59 -37.08
CA GLU A 894 -5.01 7.99 -37.07
C GLU A 894 -4.75 9.50 -36.83
N ASP A 895 -5.71 10.38 -37.13
CA ASP A 895 -5.62 11.84 -36.94
C ASP A 895 -5.85 12.35 -35.50
N LYS A 896 -6.01 11.48 -34.47
CA LYS A 896 -6.42 11.90 -33.11
C LYS A 896 -5.70 11.23 -31.92
N ARG A 897 -4.56 10.55 -32.13
CA ARG A 897 -3.83 9.85 -31.06
C ARG A 897 -3.47 10.77 -29.88
N HIS A 898 -3.03 11.99 -30.17
CA HIS A 898 -2.69 13.04 -29.20
C HIS A 898 -3.82 13.47 -28.28
N ILE A 899 -5.08 13.33 -28.69
CA ILE A 899 -6.22 13.58 -27.81
C ILE A 899 -6.39 12.46 -26.77
N LYS A 900 -5.91 11.25 -27.06
CA LYS A 900 -6.09 10.07 -26.20
C LYS A 900 -5.27 10.13 -24.91
N TYR A 901 -3.98 10.46 -24.99
CA TYR A 901 -3.08 10.45 -23.82
C TYR A 901 -3.59 11.34 -22.68
N PHE A 902 -3.87 12.62 -22.98
CA PHE A 902 -4.42 13.55 -21.98
C PHE A 902 -5.81 13.17 -21.50
N LYS A 903 -6.66 12.57 -22.36
CA LYS A 903 -8.02 12.15 -21.98
C LYS A 903 -8.01 10.97 -21.01
N ASP A 904 -7.13 10.01 -21.26
CA ASP A 904 -6.97 8.82 -20.41
C ASP A 904 -6.21 9.17 -19.13
N PHE A 905 -5.19 10.05 -19.19
CA PHE A 905 -4.45 10.50 -18.01
C PHE A 905 -5.32 11.37 -17.09
N TYR A 906 -6.19 12.22 -17.65
CA TYR A 906 -7.20 12.96 -16.89
C TYR A 906 -8.15 12.02 -16.15
N ASP A 907 -8.74 11.03 -16.85
CA ASP A 907 -9.63 10.04 -16.23
C ASP A 907 -8.88 9.27 -15.12
N TYR A 908 -7.65 8.83 -15.40
CA TYR A 908 -6.79 8.17 -14.42
C TYR A 908 -6.54 9.03 -13.18
N LEU A 909 -6.16 10.31 -13.32
CA LEU A 909 -5.94 11.21 -12.18
C LEU A 909 -7.23 11.43 -11.38
N VAL A 910 -8.38 11.60 -12.04
CA VAL A 910 -9.68 11.80 -11.37
C VAL A 910 -10.16 10.53 -10.64
N GLU A 911 -9.80 9.34 -11.13
CA GLU A 911 -10.22 8.05 -10.55
C GLU A 911 -9.22 7.43 -9.56
N ASN A 912 -7.92 7.75 -9.64
CA ASN A 912 -6.85 7.02 -8.95
C ASN A 912 -5.85 7.91 -8.18
N SER A 913 -5.92 9.24 -8.30
CA SER A 913 -5.07 10.15 -7.53
C SER A 913 -5.80 10.74 -6.32
N SER A 914 -5.03 11.22 -5.33
CA SER A 914 -5.58 11.97 -4.19
C SER A 914 -5.79 13.47 -4.49
N ILE A 915 -5.67 13.90 -5.75
CA ILE A 915 -5.75 15.30 -6.15
C ILE A 915 -7.23 15.70 -6.28
N PRO A 916 -7.69 16.82 -5.68
CA PRO A 916 -9.06 17.27 -5.85
C PRO A 916 -9.39 17.55 -7.32
N LYS A 917 -10.54 17.08 -7.79
CA LYS A 917 -10.96 17.20 -9.20
C LYS A 917 -10.94 18.64 -9.72
N ASN A 918 -11.22 19.65 -8.87
CA ASN A 918 -11.17 21.06 -9.27
C ASN A 918 -9.76 21.49 -9.70
N ASP A 919 -8.75 20.97 -9.00
CA ASP A 919 -7.35 21.36 -9.17
C ASP A 919 -6.79 20.67 -10.44
N ILE A 920 -7.21 19.42 -10.71
CA ILE A 920 -7.00 18.74 -12.01
C ILE A 920 -7.70 19.51 -13.15
N ASP A 921 -8.93 19.99 -12.90
CA ASP A 921 -9.71 20.81 -13.84
C ASP A 921 -9.14 22.21 -14.08
N GLU A 922 -8.21 22.68 -13.24
CA GLU A 922 -7.50 23.96 -13.37
C GLU A 922 -6.16 23.75 -14.08
N LEU A 923 -5.36 22.76 -13.65
CA LEU A 923 -4.13 22.32 -14.33
C LEU A 923 -4.36 22.03 -15.82
N PHE A 924 -5.34 21.20 -16.16
CA PHE A 924 -5.60 20.88 -17.58
C PHE A 924 -6.02 22.12 -18.40
N ILE A 925 -6.64 23.14 -17.79
CA ILE A 925 -6.96 24.39 -18.47
C ILE A 925 -5.71 25.25 -18.71
N LEU A 926 -4.73 25.20 -17.81
CA LEU A 926 -3.47 25.95 -17.91
C LEU A 926 -2.71 25.57 -19.19
N HIS A 927 -2.57 24.27 -19.46
CA HIS A 927 -2.03 23.72 -20.72
C HIS A 927 -3.02 23.76 -21.91
N ASN A 928 -4.05 24.61 -21.84
CA ASN A 928 -5.08 24.81 -22.87
C ASN A 928 -5.91 23.55 -23.25
N ILE A 929 -5.96 22.52 -22.39
CA ILE A 929 -6.74 21.29 -22.63
C ILE A 929 -8.21 21.53 -22.23
N PRO A 930 -9.21 21.25 -23.10
CA PRO A 930 -10.59 21.64 -22.82
C PRO A 930 -11.25 20.93 -21.63
N LYS A 931 -11.88 21.71 -20.73
CA LYS A 931 -12.67 21.32 -19.53
C LYS A 931 -13.94 20.45 -19.81
N GLY A 932 -13.99 19.73 -20.93
CA GLY A 932 -15.19 19.05 -21.45
C GLY A 932 -15.04 17.56 -21.76
N TRP A 933 -13.84 16.96 -21.66
CA TRP A 933 -13.62 15.56 -22.06
C TRP A 933 -14.19 14.50 -21.09
N ALA A 934 -14.72 14.94 -19.95
CA ALA A 934 -15.53 14.12 -19.04
C ALA A 934 -16.97 13.87 -19.53
N ALA A 935 -17.36 14.36 -20.71
CA ALA A 935 -18.73 14.20 -21.24
C ALA A 935 -18.75 13.80 -22.73
N GLY A 936 -19.49 12.73 -23.05
CA GLY A 936 -19.57 12.19 -24.41
C GLY A 936 -20.34 13.07 -25.40
N GLN A 937 -19.65 13.97 -26.09
CA GLN A 937 -20.16 14.67 -27.27
C GLN A 937 -19.21 14.60 -28.48
N ILE A 938 -19.28 13.51 -29.24
CA ILE A 938 -18.87 13.53 -30.66
C ILE A 938 -20.03 14.07 -31.50
N GLY A 939 -20.33 15.36 -31.29
CA GLY A 939 -21.17 16.15 -32.19
C GLY A 939 -20.36 16.57 -33.42
N ARG A 940 -20.55 15.87 -34.54
CA ARG A 940 -19.88 16.15 -35.82
C ARG A 940 -20.27 17.51 -36.43
N PRO A 941 -19.36 18.07 -37.25
CA PRO A 941 -19.68 18.36 -38.66
C PRO A 941 -19.53 17.13 -39.57
#